data_AF-A0A1M3MW24-F1
#
_entry.id   AF-A0A1M3MW24-F1
#
_cell.length_a   1.000
_cell.length_b   1.000
_cell.length_c   1.000
_cell.angle_alpha   90.00
_cell.angle_beta   90.00
_cell.angle_gamma   90.00
#
_symmetry.space_group_name_H-M   'P 1'
#
loop_
_entity.id
_entity.type
_entity.pdbx_description
1 polymer ?
#
loop_
_entity_poly.entity_id
_entity_poly.type
_entity_poly.pdbx_seq_one_letter_code
_entity_poly.pdbx_strand_id
1 'polypeptide(L)'
;MGAVRRGRWLAAIALVGVFASTTIVGCGSDESDGGSEPGPKDRRPGSDNPGDDEVYDEVPESALRERPWEVVSKKGETYLANVFYAEPSQNEQIMPWTVDGRTMIDRLVYPTLGNPNLYVKADPEDELVMVLRIEPDAFDHLIPSRSPEGGDSPLTTVKLTEDEDNGFSFLLVARSERAAAESNTTELPRAGVHRIKPTKVLQNPEPADMPADFRARKTLRFVFDQAAMASVPPGLYDARFEVRKKGALYANVYEYQYNAVRVFDAEREEYTALEVTDTQVAIGAEYKSFTADKLDDFVDGVNAETSADVKNAAFITFNGDLHNGGSPGSIRQRIVAKTYGEEAKRVVGALKRLNLPIFLTAGNHDGYAAIGHVPSLVKTADAKLGDSLQKVIAEQNNVAWPDYSWESFSAFLDKTQATPGGIHRDIFEGSFERRIGETFSTSFKEVPRKDRNVILYDGFYQWQKTYGPLYTSWTFGKNRYVSMNSFELRQHRRTGWGMYTVNYGGAVSKPQLEWLDRELTRGKKGGQDTIVLMHHDPRGGHEGVDLGYYPPMIEFSGMAQSTINYVLGSVFVPAVCKQPNWSLSIDDRDSCLHDGLQEWMGPDELDKDGAGFYLSGIELLKRFVKSSHARTLLLGHVHYNSLEVLQSGDVLVPDRLTLEPAVQQMSASIEVENPVRRLAWEERLAPSTPGAWRFAEDGMPSLANDIETPLDARSFDQWRADLDTMLRSATPKPMTVLSSPRGEPRELAILRFTSAADLASQKYEGASMFGYTVLHVTKQTDAPRINRLTYFIHRGVGAFGKVATVDVDRTKSFTTRDPANPAAQLFEW
;
A
#
# COMPACT_ATOMS: atom_id res chain seq x y z
N MET A 1 -21.81 -31.73 16.67
CA MET A 1 -22.88 -30.82 16.19
C MET A 1 -22.48 -30.07 14.90
N GLY A 2 -21.75 -30.71 13.96
CA GLY A 2 -21.15 -30.06 12.79
C GLY A 2 -21.93 -30.18 11.47
N ALA A 3 -23.01 -30.97 11.40
CA ALA A 3 -23.71 -31.24 10.15
C ALA A 3 -24.86 -30.25 9.85
N VAL A 4 -25.43 -29.58 10.86
CA VAL A 4 -26.61 -28.71 10.70
C VAL A 4 -26.26 -27.29 10.23
N ARG A 5 -24.99 -26.86 10.34
CA ARG A 5 -24.53 -25.54 9.85
C ARG A 5 -24.22 -25.50 8.34
N ARG A 6 -23.88 -26.63 7.70
CA ARG A 6 -23.59 -26.71 6.25
C ARG A 6 -24.84 -26.55 5.36
N GLY A 7 -26.02 -26.89 5.88
CA GLY A 7 -27.28 -26.81 5.12
C GLY A 7 -27.80 -25.38 4.87
N ARG A 8 -27.33 -24.38 5.62
CA ARG A 8 -27.76 -22.98 5.44
C ARG A 8 -27.02 -22.26 4.30
N TRP A 9 -25.80 -22.69 3.98
CA TRP A 9 -25.01 -22.15 2.87
C TRP A 9 -25.52 -22.61 1.50
N LEU A 10 -25.94 -23.88 1.38
CA LEU A 10 -26.53 -24.42 0.14
C LEU A 10 -27.87 -23.75 -0.23
N ALA A 11 -28.65 -23.28 0.75
CA ALA A 11 -29.93 -22.61 0.49
C ALA A 11 -29.78 -21.18 -0.07
N ALA A 12 -28.66 -20.50 0.19
CA ALA A 12 -28.36 -19.20 -0.42
C ALA A 12 -27.81 -19.34 -1.85
N ILE A 13 -27.07 -20.43 -2.12
CA ILE A 13 -26.50 -20.75 -3.43
C ILE A 13 -27.57 -21.28 -4.40
N ALA A 14 -28.58 -22.01 -3.90
CA ALA A 14 -29.65 -22.59 -4.72
C ALA A 14 -30.62 -21.58 -5.37
N LEU A 15 -30.53 -20.29 -5.03
CA LEU A 15 -31.36 -19.24 -5.64
C LEU A 15 -30.81 -18.73 -6.98
N VAL A 16 -29.62 -19.18 -7.40
CA VAL A 16 -28.91 -18.68 -8.60
C VAL A 16 -29.11 -19.57 -9.84
N GLY A 17 -29.72 -20.76 -9.75
CA GLY A 17 -29.87 -21.58 -10.96
C GLY A 17 -31.01 -22.58 -10.97
N VAL A 18 -32.16 -22.19 -11.54
CA VAL A 18 -33.08 -23.09 -12.27
C VAL A 18 -33.89 -22.29 -13.31
N PHE A 19 -34.10 -22.89 -14.49
CA PHE A 19 -34.92 -22.52 -15.68
C PHE A 19 -34.15 -21.79 -16.80
N ALA A 20 -34.14 -22.19 -18.06
CA ALA A 20 -35.06 -23.04 -18.82
C ALA A 20 -34.38 -23.72 -20.04
N SER A 21 -34.94 -24.86 -20.46
CA SER A 21 -34.74 -25.48 -21.77
C SER A 21 -35.96 -25.21 -22.65
N THR A 22 -35.75 -24.75 -23.90
CA THR A 22 -36.50 -25.17 -25.12
C THR A 22 -36.00 -24.44 -26.37
N THR A 23 -35.95 -25.21 -27.46
CA THR A 23 -35.61 -24.94 -28.86
C THR A 23 -36.44 -23.84 -29.53
N ILE A 24 -35.85 -23.11 -30.50
CA ILE A 24 -36.46 -22.71 -31.80
C ILE A 24 -35.36 -22.47 -32.85
N VAL A 25 -35.63 -22.93 -34.07
CA VAL A 25 -34.88 -22.85 -35.33
C VAL A 25 -35.17 -21.55 -36.07
N GLY A 26 -34.20 -20.99 -36.80
CA GLY A 26 -34.45 -19.95 -37.82
C GLY A 26 -33.20 -19.58 -38.63
N CYS A 27 -33.23 -19.86 -39.93
CA CYS A 27 -32.14 -19.76 -40.91
C CYS A 27 -31.98 -18.38 -41.62
N GLY A 28 -30.80 -18.19 -42.22
CA GLY A 28 -30.54 -17.48 -43.49
C GLY A 28 -30.05 -16.02 -43.38
N SER A 29 -29.18 -15.47 -44.24
CA SER A 29 -28.36 -15.95 -45.37
C SER A 29 -27.55 -14.76 -45.92
N ASP A 30 -26.37 -15.06 -46.49
CA ASP A 30 -25.65 -14.44 -47.63
C ASP A 30 -24.89 -13.08 -47.54
N GLU A 31 -23.57 -13.22 -47.78
CA GLU A 31 -22.67 -12.57 -48.75
C GLU A 31 -22.66 -11.03 -48.97
N SER A 32 -21.48 -10.40 -48.82
CA SER A 32 -20.53 -10.14 -49.93
C SER A 32 -19.50 -9.02 -49.65
N ASP A 33 -18.29 -9.26 -50.15
CA ASP A 33 -17.31 -8.35 -50.77
C ASP A 33 -16.65 -7.17 -50.02
N GLY A 34 -15.34 -7.33 -49.80
CA GLY A 34 -14.33 -6.80 -50.72
C GLY A 34 -14.02 -5.30 -50.69
N GLY A 35 -12.83 -4.94 -50.19
CA GLY A 35 -12.26 -3.59 -50.37
C GLY A 35 -10.91 -3.40 -49.70
N SER A 36 -9.84 -3.61 -50.45
CA SER A 36 -8.44 -3.32 -50.09
C SER A 36 -8.06 -1.85 -50.34
N GLU A 37 -7.12 -1.35 -49.52
CA GLU A 37 -6.10 -0.27 -49.73
C GLU A 37 -6.07 0.79 -48.59
N PRO A 38 -5.00 1.60 -48.43
CA PRO A 38 -3.57 1.29 -48.47
C PRO A 38 -2.83 1.83 -47.21
N GLY A 39 -1.65 1.26 -46.89
CA GLY A 39 -0.87 1.60 -45.70
C GLY A 39 -0.26 3.02 -45.69
N PRO A 40 -0.04 3.63 -44.51
CA PRO A 40 0.71 4.87 -44.39
C PRO A 40 2.22 4.61 -44.25
N LYS A 41 2.96 5.52 -44.90
CA LYS A 41 4.39 5.53 -45.19
C LYS A 41 5.26 5.73 -43.94
N ASP A 42 6.35 4.96 -43.90
CA ASP A 42 7.49 5.12 -42.99
C ASP A 42 8.03 6.56 -42.96
N ARG A 43 8.10 7.13 -41.75
CA ARG A 43 9.04 8.19 -41.39
C ARG A 43 9.94 7.63 -40.29
N ARG A 44 11.18 7.32 -40.63
CA ARG A 44 12.24 6.99 -39.66
C ARG A 44 12.69 8.25 -38.92
N PRO A 45 12.68 8.30 -37.58
CA PRO A 45 13.62 9.12 -36.82
C PRO A 45 14.96 8.39 -36.67
N GLY A 46 16.03 9.17 -36.59
CA GLY A 46 17.42 8.72 -36.61
C GLY A 46 17.79 7.72 -35.52
N SER A 47 18.81 6.94 -35.84
CA SER A 47 19.47 5.98 -34.97
C SER A 47 20.20 6.69 -33.82
N ASP A 48 19.69 6.54 -32.61
CA ASP A 48 20.51 6.63 -31.40
C ASP A 48 21.09 5.23 -31.14
N ASN A 49 22.42 5.13 -31.14
CA ASN A 49 23.14 3.91 -30.83
C ASN A 49 22.94 3.56 -29.33
N PRO A 50 22.42 2.37 -28.98
CA PRO A 50 22.41 1.90 -27.60
C PRO A 50 23.77 1.24 -27.32
N GLY A 51 24.70 2.00 -26.75
CA GLY A 51 26.07 1.51 -26.56
C GLY A 51 26.89 2.17 -25.46
N ASP A 52 26.32 3.04 -24.64
CA ASP A 52 27.02 3.59 -23.47
C ASP A 52 26.46 2.95 -22.19
N ASP A 53 27.35 2.26 -21.47
CA ASP A 53 27.14 1.82 -20.09
C ASP A 53 26.76 3.04 -19.23
N GLU A 54 25.46 3.24 -18.99
CA GLU A 54 24.98 4.19 -17.98
C GLU A 54 25.40 3.69 -16.59
N VAL A 55 26.59 4.13 -16.18
CA VAL A 55 26.90 4.41 -14.78
C VAL A 55 25.75 5.30 -14.29
N TYR A 56 24.89 4.79 -13.41
CA TYR A 56 23.92 5.63 -12.73
C TYR A 56 24.73 6.63 -11.92
N ASP A 57 24.82 7.87 -12.42
CA ASP A 57 25.52 8.94 -11.72
C ASP A 57 24.89 9.13 -10.34
N GLU A 58 25.73 9.36 -9.33
CA GLU A 58 25.25 9.73 -7.99
C GLU A 58 24.25 10.89 -8.13
N VAL A 59 23.09 10.76 -7.47
CA VAL A 59 22.07 11.81 -7.47
C VAL A 59 22.76 13.13 -7.09
N PRO A 60 22.73 14.16 -7.96
CA PRO A 60 23.43 15.42 -7.69
C PRO A 60 23.01 16.02 -6.35
N GLU A 61 23.91 16.71 -5.64
CA GLU A 61 23.59 17.35 -4.35
C GLU A 61 22.37 18.28 -4.45
N SER A 62 22.22 18.96 -5.58
CA SER A 62 21.06 19.80 -5.87
C SER A 62 19.73 19.03 -5.87
N ALA A 63 19.73 17.76 -6.28
CA ALA A 63 18.55 16.92 -6.30
C ALA A 63 18.21 16.34 -4.92
N LEU A 64 19.13 16.37 -3.94
CA LEU A 64 18.81 16.02 -2.54
C LEU A 64 18.10 17.12 -1.76
N ARG A 65 18.00 18.32 -2.35
CA ARG A 65 17.26 19.44 -1.77
C ARG A 65 15.80 19.04 -1.62
N GLU A 66 15.24 19.39 -0.47
CA GLU A 66 13.82 19.23 -0.18
C GLU A 66 12.97 19.95 -1.25
N ARG A 67 11.98 19.26 -1.81
CA ARG A 67 11.01 19.87 -2.72
C ARG A 67 9.99 20.72 -1.93
N PRO A 68 9.33 21.73 -2.52
CA PRO A 68 8.41 22.63 -1.80
C PRO A 68 7.28 21.93 -1.02
N TRP A 69 6.90 20.72 -1.43
CA TRP A 69 5.87 19.89 -0.83
C TRP A 69 6.40 18.77 0.05
N GLU A 70 7.70 18.71 0.28
CA GLU A 70 8.31 17.74 1.18
C GLU A 70 8.59 18.38 2.55
N VAL A 71 8.78 17.54 3.55
CA VAL A 71 9.37 17.91 4.83
C VAL A 71 10.46 16.90 5.16
N VAL A 72 11.69 17.40 5.24
CA VAL A 72 12.88 16.63 5.56
C VAL A 72 13.45 17.13 6.90
N SER A 73 13.84 16.20 7.78
CA SER A 73 14.47 16.51 9.06
C SER A 73 15.93 16.94 8.90
N LYS A 74 16.54 17.52 9.94
CA LYS A 74 18.00 17.75 9.96
C LYS A 74 18.82 16.48 9.77
N LYS A 75 18.31 15.32 10.22
CA LYS A 75 18.93 13.99 10.03
C LYS A 75 18.71 13.43 8.62
N GLY A 76 18.02 14.19 7.75
CA GLY A 76 17.73 13.81 6.38
C GLY A 76 16.61 12.78 6.26
N GLU A 77 15.73 12.67 7.25
CA GLU A 77 14.54 11.80 7.20
C GLU A 77 13.47 12.49 6.39
N THR A 78 12.83 11.80 5.45
CA THR A 78 11.67 12.36 4.76
C THR A 78 10.42 12.06 5.58
N TYR A 79 10.10 12.97 6.51
CA TYR A 79 8.87 12.88 7.30
C TYR A 79 7.62 12.88 6.43
N LEU A 80 7.61 13.72 5.39
CA LEU A 80 6.50 13.84 4.44
C LEU A 80 7.06 13.98 3.03
N ALA A 81 6.75 13.01 2.17
CA ALA A 81 7.06 13.11 0.74
C ALA A 81 6.04 13.97 -0.04
N ASN A 82 4.89 14.25 0.56
CA ASN A 82 3.85 15.13 0.03
C ASN A 82 3.03 15.72 1.18
N VAL A 83 3.21 17.00 1.52
CA VAL A 83 2.40 17.68 2.56
C VAL A 83 0.92 17.84 2.17
N PHE A 84 0.57 17.69 0.88
CA PHE A 84 -0.79 17.83 0.39
C PHE A 84 -1.66 16.58 0.61
N TYR A 85 -1.10 15.47 1.12
CA TYR A 85 -1.81 14.19 1.26
C TYR A 85 -3.12 14.28 2.08
N ALA A 86 -3.17 15.21 3.04
CA ALA A 86 -4.35 15.46 3.85
C ALA A 86 -5.23 16.60 3.30
N GLU A 87 -5.01 17.12 2.09
CA GLU A 87 -5.85 18.17 1.53
C GLU A 87 -7.19 17.64 1.01
N PRO A 88 -8.31 18.35 1.22
CA PRO A 88 -9.60 17.95 0.65
C PRO A 88 -9.59 17.80 -0.87
N SER A 89 -8.85 18.64 -1.61
CA SER A 89 -8.75 18.56 -3.07
C SER A 89 -7.94 17.36 -3.58
N GLN A 90 -7.19 16.69 -2.70
CA GLN A 90 -6.53 15.41 -2.96
C GLN A 90 -7.43 14.22 -2.60
N ASN A 91 -8.60 14.45 -2.00
CA ASN A 91 -9.51 13.43 -1.49
C ASN A 91 -10.88 13.54 -2.18
N GLU A 92 -10.94 13.04 -3.42
CA GLU A 92 -12.11 13.18 -4.31
C GLU A 92 -13.13 12.04 -4.18
N GLN A 93 -13.60 11.73 -2.97
CA GLN A 93 -14.57 10.65 -2.73
C GLN A 93 -15.95 11.13 -2.23
N ILE A 94 -16.98 10.33 -2.52
CA ILE A 94 -18.37 10.58 -2.13
C ILE A 94 -18.65 10.14 -0.69
N MET A 95 -18.12 8.97 -0.29
CA MET A 95 -18.34 8.43 1.06
C MET A 95 -17.35 9.07 2.03
N PRO A 96 -17.80 9.50 3.22
CA PRO A 96 -16.89 10.07 4.20
C PRO A 96 -16.02 8.99 4.83
N TRP A 97 -14.84 9.41 5.24
CA TRP A 97 -13.77 8.60 5.81
C TRP A 97 -13.54 8.91 7.29
N THR A 98 -14.52 9.56 7.94
CA THR A 98 -14.39 9.96 9.35
C THR A 98 -14.49 8.75 10.27
N VAL A 99 -13.61 8.66 11.26
CA VAL A 99 -13.70 7.70 12.36
C VAL A 99 -14.43 8.37 13.51
N ASP A 100 -15.54 7.78 13.98
CA ASP A 100 -16.39 8.33 15.04
C ASP A 100 -16.81 9.80 14.81
N GLY A 101 -17.12 10.14 13.55
CA GLY A 101 -17.60 11.46 13.15
C GLY A 101 -16.51 12.53 13.05
N ARG A 102 -15.23 12.16 13.14
CA ARG A 102 -14.09 13.07 13.01
C ARG A 102 -13.06 12.56 12.00
N THR A 103 -12.43 13.48 11.28
CA THR A 103 -11.20 13.20 10.54
C THR A 103 -10.03 13.15 11.52
N MET A 104 -9.30 12.02 11.52
CA MET A 104 -8.17 11.85 12.43
C MET A 104 -7.00 12.75 12.05
N ILE A 105 -6.70 12.89 10.74
CA ILE A 105 -5.68 13.79 10.18
C ILE A 105 -6.36 14.87 9.32
N ASP A 106 -6.39 16.11 9.80
CA ASP A 106 -6.90 17.27 9.03
C ASP A 106 -5.86 18.38 8.93
N ARG A 107 -5.40 18.89 10.07
CA ARG A 107 -4.41 19.99 10.16
C ARG A 107 -3.08 19.51 10.68
N LEU A 108 -3.02 18.59 11.66
CA LEU A 108 -1.77 18.00 12.14
C LEU A 108 -1.36 16.83 11.24
N VAL A 109 -0.53 17.13 10.25
CA VAL A 109 -0.12 16.16 9.22
C VAL A 109 1.16 15.40 9.56
N TYR A 110 1.88 15.81 10.61
CA TYR A 110 2.98 15.05 11.21
C TYR A 110 3.31 15.58 12.61
N PRO A 111 3.65 14.72 13.59
CA PRO A 111 3.67 13.25 13.52
C PRO A 111 2.26 12.65 13.62
N THR A 112 2.11 11.38 13.26
CA THR A 112 0.81 10.67 13.20
C THR A 112 0.91 9.29 13.85
N LEU A 113 -0.22 8.60 14.01
CA LEU A 113 -0.25 7.22 14.54
C LEU A 113 0.60 6.24 13.72
N GLY A 114 0.61 6.38 12.39
CA GLY A 114 1.33 5.49 11.47
C GLY A 114 2.68 6.00 11.00
N ASN A 115 3.06 7.22 11.38
CA ASN A 115 4.36 7.83 11.08
C ASN A 115 4.78 8.73 12.26
N PRO A 116 5.24 8.12 13.37
CA PRO A 116 5.62 8.80 14.59
C PRO A 116 7.00 9.43 14.48
N ASN A 117 7.29 10.38 15.37
CA ASN A 117 8.64 10.90 15.55
C ASN A 117 9.38 10.09 16.64
N LEU A 118 10.60 9.64 16.34
CA LEU A 118 11.49 8.94 17.28
C LEU A 118 12.56 9.90 17.81
N TYR A 119 12.18 10.75 18.77
CA TYR A 119 13.05 11.79 19.30
C TYR A 119 14.10 11.24 20.29
N VAL A 120 15.38 11.55 20.06
CA VAL A 120 16.52 11.15 20.89
C VAL A 120 17.12 12.35 21.60
N LYS A 121 17.00 12.38 22.94
CA LYS A 121 17.49 13.50 23.75
C LYS A 121 19.00 13.71 23.66
N ALA A 122 19.78 12.63 23.57
CA ALA A 122 21.25 12.72 23.52
C ALA A 122 21.81 13.19 22.17
N ASP A 123 21.01 13.19 21.10
CA ASP A 123 21.41 13.63 19.77
C ASP A 123 21.12 15.13 19.61
N PRO A 124 22.15 16.01 19.57
CA PRO A 124 21.94 17.45 19.46
C PRO A 124 21.38 17.89 18.11
N GLU A 125 21.48 17.05 17.07
CA GLU A 125 20.94 17.32 15.75
C GLU A 125 19.49 16.82 15.58
N ASP A 126 18.98 16.07 16.56
CA ASP A 126 17.61 15.57 16.54
C ASP A 126 16.61 16.65 16.97
N GLU A 127 15.44 16.61 16.35
CA GLU A 127 14.37 17.57 16.56
C GLU A 127 13.02 16.87 16.44
N LEU A 128 12.11 17.21 17.37
CA LEU A 128 10.70 16.98 17.12
C LEU A 128 10.21 18.09 16.20
N VAL A 129 9.58 17.72 15.09
CA VAL A 129 8.88 18.67 14.22
C VAL A 129 7.39 18.33 14.25
N MET A 130 6.54 19.33 14.50
CA MET A 130 5.11 19.22 14.24
C MET A 130 4.75 20.02 13.00
N VAL A 131 4.21 19.35 11.99
CA VAL A 131 3.83 19.95 10.71
C VAL A 131 2.33 20.16 10.69
N LEU A 132 1.91 21.41 10.57
CA LEU A 132 0.52 21.81 10.45
C LEU A 132 0.21 22.30 9.04
N ARG A 133 -0.94 21.90 8.50
CA ARG A 133 -1.57 22.50 7.33
C ARG A 133 -2.83 23.22 7.76
N ILE A 134 -2.74 24.53 7.86
CA ILE A 134 -3.71 25.34 8.61
C ILE A 134 -4.11 26.59 7.84
N GLU A 135 -5.38 26.96 7.95
CA GLU A 135 -5.93 28.16 7.33
C GLU A 135 -5.32 29.43 7.96
N PRO A 136 -5.03 30.49 7.19
CA PRO A 136 -4.47 31.75 7.71
C PRO A 136 -5.27 32.38 8.85
N ASP A 137 -6.61 32.38 8.73
CA ASP A 137 -7.53 32.98 9.69
C ASP A 137 -7.47 32.33 11.08
N ALA A 138 -7.02 31.07 11.15
CA ALA A 138 -6.79 30.37 12.40
C ALA A 138 -5.68 31.00 13.23
N PHE A 139 -4.68 31.66 12.63
CA PHE A 139 -3.53 32.22 13.35
C PHE A 139 -3.25 33.71 13.09
N ASP A 140 -4.02 34.38 12.24
CA ASP A 140 -3.86 35.81 11.93
C ASP A 140 -4.01 36.72 13.16
N HIS A 141 -4.77 36.31 14.19
CA HIS A 141 -4.86 37.07 15.44
C HIS A 141 -3.55 37.14 16.22
N LEU A 142 -2.57 36.30 15.88
CA LEU A 142 -1.23 36.31 16.44
C LEU A 142 -0.28 37.25 15.69
N ILE A 143 -0.78 38.01 14.70
CA ILE A 143 -0.02 39.04 13.97
C ILE A 143 1.30 38.47 13.41
N PRO A 144 1.24 37.46 12.51
CA PRO A 144 2.43 36.77 12.02
C PRO A 144 3.34 37.72 11.23
N SER A 145 4.60 37.80 11.64
CA SER A 145 5.67 38.48 10.89
C SER A 145 6.59 37.45 10.24
N ARG A 146 7.07 37.75 9.02
CA ARG A 146 7.80 36.80 8.17
C ARG A 146 9.16 37.35 7.78
N SER A 147 10.18 36.50 7.83
CA SER A 147 11.52 36.81 7.34
C SER A 147 12.11 35.59 6.63
N PRO A 148 12.98 35.77 5.63
CA PRO A 148 13.70 34.65 5.02
C PRO A 148 14.45 33.84 6.08
N GLU A 149 14.42 32.51 5.95
CA GLU A 149 15.28 31.65 6.75
C GLU A 149 16.76 31.84 6.35
N GLY A 150 17.68 31.67 7.30
CA GLY A 150 19.10 31.85 7.01
C GLY A 150 19.68 30.82 6.04
N GLY A 151 20.76 31.18 5.35
CA GLY A 151 21.44 30.31 4.37
C GLY A 151 20.68 30.18 3.05
N ASP A 152 20.86 29.05 2.36
CA ASP A 152 20.20 28.73 1.09
C ASP A 152 18.82 28.04 1.29
N SER A 153 18.23 28.16 2.50
CA SER A 153 16.94 27.53 2.80
C SER A 153 15.80 28.23 2.04
N PRO A 154 14.90 27.48 1.37
CA PRO A 154 13.73 28.08 0.74
C PRO A 154 12.62 28.43 1.75
N LEU A 155 12.80 28.12 3.03
CA LEU A 155 11.81 28.31 4.08
C LEU A 155 11.71 29.76 4.53
N THR A 156 10.58 30.12 5.12
CA THR A 156 10.36 31.43 5.73
C THR A 156 10.21 31.26 7.24
N THR A 157 11.01 31.97 8.04
CA THR A 157 10.79 32.05 9.48
C THR A 157 9.51 32.85 9.75
N VAL A 158 8.64 32.32 10.61
CA VAL A 158 7.43 32.99 11.07
C VAL A 158 7.58 33.33 12.54
N LYS A 159 7.41 34.60 12.89
CA LYS A 159 7.34 35.05 14.29
C LYS A 159 5.90 35.43 14.62
N LEU A 160 5.35 34.75 15.62
CA LEU A 160 4.00 34.94 16.14
C LEU A 160 4.05 35.79 17.41
N THR A 161 3.03 36.61 17.64
CA THR A 161 2.83 37.38 18.87
C THR A 161 1.97 36.54 19.81
N GLU A 162 2.65 35.83 20.71
CA GLU A 162 2.02 34.87 21.64
C GLU A 162 2.21 35.31 23.10
N ASP A 163 1.22 34.97 23.93
CA ASP A 163 1.25 35.10 25.39
C ASP A 163 0.69 33.82 26.05
N GLU A 164 0.36 33.87 27.34
CA GLU A 164 -0.19 32.69 28.04
C GLU A 164 -1.60 32.30 27.55
N ASP A 165 -2.37 33.27 27.07
CA ASP A 165 -3.78 33.16 26.69
C ASP A 165 -4.01 33.10 25.17
N ASN A 166 -3.03 33.54 24.37
CA ASN A 166 -3.09 33.65 22.91
C ASN A 166 -1.88 32.98 22.28
N GLY A 167 -2.10 31.97 21.45
CA GLY A 167 -1.01 31.29 20.74
C GLY A 167 -1.33 29.85 20.37
N PHE A 168 -0.33 29.16 19.83
CA PHE A 168 -0.36 27.71 19.69
C PHE A 168 0.02 27.05 21.02
N SER A 169 -0.70 26.01 21.38
CA SER A 169 -0.37 25.16 22.53
C SER A 169 -0.11 23.74 22.06
N PHE A 170 1.15 23.30 22.19
CA PHE A 170 1.58 21.94 21.86
C PHE A 170 1.78 21.15 23.14
N LEU A 171 1.17 19.97 23.18
CA LEU A 171 1.10 19.11 24.35
C LEU A 171 1.55 17.70 23.96
N LEU A 172 2.43 17.12 24.75
CA LEU A 172 2.74 15.70 24.73
C LEU A 172 2.00 15.04 25.90
N VAL A 173 1.06 14.17 25.57
CA VAL A 173 0.14 13.54 26.51
C VAL A 173 0.57 12.10 26.73
N ALA A 174 0.94 11.74 27.95
CA ALA A 174 1.25 10.38 28.31
C ALA A 174 -0.01 9.53 28.15
N ARG A 175 0.15 8.26 27.76
CA ARG A 175 -0.97 7.35 27.48
C ARG A 175 -1.93 7.17 28.67
N SER A 176 -1.44 7.28 29.91
CA SER A 176 -2.28 7.23 31.12
C SER A 176 -3.29 8.39 31.20
N GLU A 177 -3.00 9.51 30.55
CA GLU A 177 -3.79 10.74 30.59
C GLU A 177 -4.69 10.95 29.37
N ARG A 178 -4.58 10.08 28.35
CA ARG A 178 -5.27 10.19 27.05
C ARG A 178 -6.77 10.42 27.19
N ALA A 179 -7.45 9.59 27.98
CA ALA A 179 -8.91 9.64 28.10
C ALA A 179 -9.42 11.01 28.60
N ALA A 180 -8.63 11.70 29.43
CA ALA A 180 -8.96 13.05 29.89
C ALA A 180 -8.61 14.12 28.83
N ALA A 181 -7.55 13.91 28.04
CA ALA A 181 -7.04 14.86 27.07
C ALA A 181 -7.69 14.77 25.67
N GLU A 182 -8.50 13.75 25.37
CA GLU A 182 -9.23 13.61 24.09
C GLU A 182 -10.41 14.62 23.94
N SER A 183 -10.62 15.53 24.90
CA SER A 183 -11.76 16.47 24.89
C SER A 183 -11.65 17.58 23.83
N ASN A 184 -12.79 18.16 23.46
CA ASN A 184 -12.91 19.36 22.63
C ASN A 184 -12.82 20.66 23.45
N THR A 185 -12.20 20.60 24.63
CA THR A 185 -11.92 21.74 25.48
C THR A 185 -10.42 21.94 25.61
N THR A 186 -10.01 23.10 26.09
CA THR A 186 -8.60 23.44 26.29
C THR A 186 -7.96 22.50 27.31
N GLU A 187 -6.84 21.85 26.97
CA GLU A 187 -6.09 20.99 27.89
C GLU A 187 -5.00 21.78 28.63
N LEU A 188 -4.80 21.52 29.92
CA LEU A 188 -3.80 22.22 30.73
C LEU A 188 -2.62 21.31 31.09
N PRO A 189 -1.39 21.87 31.22
CA PRO A 189 -0.26 21.10 31.70
C PRO A 189 -0.51 20.55 33.10
N ARG A 190 -0.15 19.29 33.32
CA ARG A 190 -0.30 18.56 34.59
C ARG A 190 0.60 17.32 34.57
N ALA A 191 0.60 16.53 35.65
CA ALA A 191 1.35 15.26 35.65
C ALA A 191 0.93 14.39 34.45
N GLY A 192 1.90 13.97 33.62
CA GLY A 192 1.66 13.20 32.40
C GLY A 192 1.21 14.03 31.18
N VAL A 193 1.04 15.36 31.30
CA VAL A 193 0.69 16.24 30.18
C VAL A 193 1.70 17.39 30.11
N HIS A 194 2.60 17.31 29.13
CA HIS A 194 3.74 18.21 29.00
C HIS A 194 3.48 19.25 27.92
N ARG A 195 3.44 20.54 28.28
CA ARG A 195 3.44 21.62 27.27
C ARG A 195 4.86 21.87 26.80
N ILE A 196 5.05 21.78 25.49
CA ILE A 196 6.31 22.11 24.81
C ILE A 196 6.12 23.42 24.03
N LYS A 197 7.21 24.19 23.90
CA LYS A 197 7.22 25.44 23.14
C LYS A 197 8.19 25.32 21.98
N PRO A 198 7.79 25.69 20.75
CA PRO A 198 8.68 25.63 19.61
C PRO A 198 9.82 26.62 19.82
N THR A 199 11.05 26.23 19.45
CA THR A 199 12.17 27.19 19.37
C THR A 199 12.14 27.94 18.05
N LYS A 200 11.45 27.40 17.05
CA LYS A 200 11.32 27.98 15.73
C LYS A 200 10.00 27.61 15.06
N VAL A 201 9.45 28.56 14.30
CA VAL A 201 8.33 28.30 13.39
C VAL A 201 8.76 28.64 11.97
N LEU A 202 8.56 27.70 11.06
CA LEU A 202 8.92 27.82 9.65
C LEU A 202 7.66 27.67 8.80
N GLN A 203 7.64 28.31 7.64
CA GLN A 203 6.59 28.15 6.63
C GLN A 203 7.21 27.56 5.35
N ASN A 204 6.59 26.53 4.77
CA ASN A 204 7.01 26.01 3.46
C ASN A 204 6.84 27.07 2.36
N PRO A 205 7.60 26.95 1.26
CA PRO A 205 7.44 27.82 0.11
C PRO A 205 6.03 27.66 -0.49
N GLU A 206 5.48 28.76 -0.99
CA GLU A 206 4.26 28.75 -1.79
C GLU A 206 4.58 29.25 -3.21
N PRO A 207 5.15 28.38 -4.08
CA PRO A 207 5.44 28.75 -5.45
C PRO A 207 4.26 29.42 -6.17
N ALA A 208 4.57 30.41 -7.02
CA ALA A 208 3.55 31.17 -7.74
C ALA A 208 2.67 30.28 -8.63
N ASP A 209 3.23 29.16 -9.09
CA ASP A 209 2.61 28.14 -9.92
C ASP A 209 1.83 27.07 -9.13
N MET A 210 1.74 27.18 -7.79
CA MET A 210 0.86 26.34 -6.97
C MET A 210 -0.63 26.70 -7.21
N PRO A 211 -1.57 25.75 -7.27
CA PRO A 211 -3.01 26.00 -7.36
C PRO A 211 -3.56 26.78 -6.17
N ALA A 212 -4.65 27.50 -6.39
CA ALA A 212 -5.32 28.27 -5.34
C ALA A 212 -5.77 27.39 -4.16
N ASP A 213 -6.31 26.21 -4.43
CA ASP A 213 -6.81 25.29 -3.41
C ASP A 213 -5.72 24.86 -2.43
N PHE A 214 -4.51 24.60 -2.91
CA PHE A 214 -3.38 24.25 -2.05
C PHE A 214 -2.78 25.42 -1.29
N ARG A 215 -2.97 26.66 -1.77
CA ARG A 215 -2.59 27.90 -1.07
C ARG A 215 -3.60 28.34 -0.01
N ALA A 216 -4.79 27.73 0.02
CA ALA A 216 -5.83 28.04 1.00
C ALA A 216 -5.38 27.71 2.44
N ARG A 217 -4.52 26.70 2.60
CA ARG A 217 -3.86 26.34 3.86
C ARG A 217 -2.35 26.54 3.77
N LYS A 218 -1.76 27.13 4.81
CA LYS A 218 -0.31 27.28 4.94
C LYS A 218 0.28 26.04 5.60
N THR A 219 1.45 25.60 5.13
CA THR A 219 2.22 24.56 5.83
C THR A 219 3.18 25.24 6.80
N LEU A 220 2.95 25.04 8.10
CA LEU A 220 3.81 25.53 9.17
C LEU A 220 4.54 24.35 9.82
N ARG A 221 5.83 24.52 10.11
CA ARG A 221 6.66 23.57 10.87
C ARG A 221 7.01 24.20 12.20
N PHE A 222 6.62 23.53 13.28
CA PHE A 222 6.98 23.90 14.63
C PHE A 222 8.12 22.99 15.08
N VAL A 223 9.29 23.58 15.27
CA VAL A 223 10.52 22.86 15.58
C VAL A 223 10.77 22.92 17.09
N PHE A 224 10.99 21.75 17.68
CA PHE A 224 11.30 21.56 19.10
C PHE A 224 12.65 20.85 19.21
N ASP A 225 13.69 21.65 19.44
CA ASP A 225 15.04 21.15 19.65
C ASP A 225 15.24 20.56 21.07
N GLN A 226 16.48 20.19 21.37
CA GLN A 226 16.89 19.65 22.67
C GLN A 226 16.51 20.54 23.86
N ALA A 227 16.55 21.87 23.73
CA ALA A 227 16.17 22.77 24.81
C ALA A 227 14.65 22.76 25.03
N ALA A 228 13.87 22.77 23.94
CA ALA A 228 12.41 22.67 24.02
C ALA A 228 11.91 21.32 24.58
N MET A 229 12.67 20.25 24.34
CA MET A 229 12.32 18.89 24.76
C MET A 229 12.97 18.47 26.09
N ALA A 230 13.82 19.31 26.70
CA ALA A 230 14.63 18.94 27.86
C ALA A 230 13.82 18.38 29.04
N SER A 231 12.67 18.99 29.33
CA SER A 231 11.79 18.60 30.45
C SER A 231 10.87 17.42 30.17
N VAL A 232 10.84 16.91 28.93
CA VAL A 232 10.01 15.75 28.56
C VAL A 232 10.75 14.47 28.95
N PRO A 233 10.18 13.60 29.80
CA PRO A 233 10.82 12.33 30.15
C PRO A 233 10.75 11.33 28.99
N PRO A 234 11.61 10.32 28.94
CA PRO A 234 11.47 9.21 28.00
C PRO A 234 10.11 8.54 28.12
N GLY A 235 9.51 8.20 26.99
CA GLY A 235 8.15 7.66 26.96
C GLY A 235 7.51 7.72 25.59
N LEU A 236 6.34 7.10 25.46
CA LEU A 236 5.48 7.18 24.29
C LEU A 236 4.31 8.10 24.59
N TYR A 237 4.11 9.11 23.75
CA TYR A 237 3.16 10.19 23.95
C TYR A 237 2.22 10.33 22.75
N ASP A 238 1.00 10.74 23.03
CA ASP A 238 0.14 11.35 22.03
C ASP A 238 0.59 12.80 21.82
N ALA A 239 0.54 13.26 20.58
CA ALA A 239 0.75 14.68 20.26
C ALA A 239 -0.62 15.37 20.21
N ARG A 240 -0.76 16.53 20.84
CA ARG A 240 -1.95 17.38 20.74
C ARG A 240 -1.53 18.81 20.44
N PHE A 241 -2.23 19.46 19.53
CA PHE A 241 -2.09 20.90 19.31
C PHE A 241 -3.44 21.60 19.46
N GLU A 242 -3.38 22.86 19.85
CA GLU A 242 -4.52 23.74 19.99
C GLU A 242 -4.16 25.15 19.55
N VAL A 243 -5.09 25.86 18.93
CA VAL A 243 -4.98 27.32 18.76
C VAL A 243 -5.83 28.01 19.80
N ARG A 244 -5.25 28.99 20.51
CA ARG A 244 -5.90 29.70 21.61
C ARG A 244 -6.04 31.18 21.34
N LYS A 245 -7.14 31.74 21.85
CA LYS A 245 -7.43 33.18 21.89
C LYS A 245 -8.16 33.49 23.18
N LYS A 246 -7.60 34.39 24.01
CA LYS A 246 -8.14 34.77 25.33
C LYS A 246 -8.38 33.55 26.25
N GLY A 247 -7.44 32.61 26.26
CA GLY A 247 -7.46 31.44 27.14
C GLY A 247 -8.40 30.31 26.71
N ALA A 248 -9.12 30.46 25.60
CA ALA A 248 -10.04 29.45 25.07
C ALA A 248 -9.59 28.92 23.71
N LEU A 249 -10.08 27.74 23.32
CA LEU A 249 -9.93 27.22 21.95
C LEU A 249 -10.51 28.22 20.94
N TYR A 250 -9.70 28.58 19.94
CA TYR A 250 -10.07 29.51 18.89
C TYR A 250 -10.55 28.75 17.65
N ALA A 251 -11.71 29.12 17.13
CA ALA A 251 -12.31 28.56 15.91
C ALA A 251 -12.42 27.02 15.91
N ASN A 252 -12.47 26.38 17.09
CA ASN A 252 -12.40 24.92 17.26
C ASN A 252 -11.19 24.27 16.57
N VAL A 253 -10.07 24.99 16.45
CA VAL A 253 -8.86 24.48 15.83
C VAL A 253 -8.00 23.75 16.85
N TYR A 254 -8.17 22.43 16.91
CA TYR A 254 -7.35 21.52 17.71
C TYR A 254 -7.29 20.15 17.06
N GLU A 255 -6.24 19.40 17.34
CA GLU A 255 -6.11 18.01 16.89
C GLU A 255 -5.23 17.20 17.84
N TYR A 256 -5.32 15.87 17.76
CA TYR A 256 -4.46 14.96 18.49
C TYR A 256 -4.12 13.73 17.65
N GLN A 257 -2.95 13.16 17.88
CA GLN A 257 -2.39 12.00 17.20
C GLN A 257 -1.85 11.02 18.23
N TYR A 258 -2.37 9.78 18.20
CA TYR A 258 -2.04 8.77 19.21
C TYR A 258 -0.65 8.19 18.99
N ASN A 259 0.09 7.91 20.09
CA ASN A 259 1.40 7.26 20.05
C ASN A 259 2.39 7.93 19.06
N ALA A 260 2.21 9.22 18.80
CA ALA A 260 2.85 9.92 17.68
C ALA A 260 4.28 10.39 18.01
N VAL A 261 4.68 10.40 19.28
CA VAL A 261 6.03 10.83 19.68
C VAL A 261 6.61 9.83 20.67
N ARG A 262 7.75 9.24 20.33
CA ARG A 262 8.56 8.43 21.24
C ARG A 262 9.81 9.21 21.62
N VAL A 263 10.00 9.42 22.91
CA VAL A 263 11.20 10.08 23.47
C VAL A 263 12.13 9.03 24.06
N PHE A 264 13.38 9.05 23.61
CA PHE A 264 14.49 8.23 24.11
C PHE A 264 15.51 9.10 24.84
N ASP A 265 16.13 8.59 25.91
CA ASP A 265 17.28 9.26 26.52
C ASP A 265 18.49 9.24 25.59
N ALA A 266 18.76 8.08 24.97
CA ALA A 266 19.84 7.88 24.03
C ALA A 266 19.44 6.85 22.97
N GLU A 267 19.97 7.04 21.77
CA GLU A 267 19.85 6.10 20.66
C GLU A 267 20.83 4.94 20.88
N ARG A 268 20.45 3.74 20.41
CA ARG A 268 21.32 2.56 20.48
C ARG A 268 21.70 2.13 19.07
N GLU A 269 22.98 1.81 18.86
CA GLU A 269 23.42 1.19 17.60
C GLU A 269 22.81 -0.21 17.41
N GLU A 270 22.58 -0.93 18.52
CA GLU A 270 21.93 -2.23 18.51
C GLU A 270 20.60 -2.16 19.25
N TYR A 271 19.57 -2.69 18.61
CA TYR A 271 18.20 -2.60 19.10
C TYR A 271 17.34 -3.72 18.49
N THR A 272 16.13 -3.84 19.02
CA THR A 272 15.09 -4.70 18.45
C THR A 272 13.97 -3.84 17.87
N ALA A 273 13.35 -4.34 16.81
CA ALA A 273 12.11 -3.81 16.26
C ALA A 273 11.14 -4.97 16.04
N LEU A 274 9.84 -4.71 16.11
CA LEU A 274 8.82 -5.71 15.77
C LEU A 274 8.37 -5.53 14.31
N GLU A 275 8.05 -6.64 13.68
CA GLU A 275 7.48 -6.71 12.34
C GLU A 275 6.19 -7.54 12.39
N VAL A 276 5.17 -7.02 11.74
CA VAL A 276 3.83 -7.58 11.60
C VAL A 276 3.35 -7.29 10.18
N THR A 277 2.57 -8.17 9.57
CA THR A 277 1.95 -7.91 8.27
C THR A 277 0.58 -8.60 8.17
N ASP A 278 -0.24 -8.19 7.21
CA ASP A 278 -1.48 -8.88 6.81
C ASP A 278 -2.43 -9.16 7.97
N THR A 279 -2.73 -8.12 8.75
CA THR A 279 -3.76 -8.22 9.80
C THR A 279 -5.17 -8.29 9.22
N GLN A 280 -5.34 -7.77 8.01
CA GLN A 280 -6.52 -7.81 7.15
C GLN A 280 -7.82 -7.61 7.93
N VAL A 281 -7.89 -6.54 8.73
CA VAL A 281 -8.99 -6.32 9.68
C VAL A 281 -10.32 -6.27 8.95
N ALA A 282 -11.19 -7.27 9.20
CA ALA A 282 -12.55 -7.32 8.69
C ALA A 282 -13.57 -7.24 9.84
N ILE A 283 -14.58 -6.41 9.68
CA ILE A 283 -15.65 -6.19 10.69
C ILE A 283 -16.83 -7.17 10.56
N GLY A 284 -16.94 -7.89 9.44
CA GLY A 284 -18.04 -8.83 9.19
C GLY A 284 -18.00 -10.01 10.14
N ALA A 285 -19.16 -10.42 10.68
CA ALA A 285 -19.26 -11.39 11.78
C ALA A 285 -18.57 -12.73 11.52
N GLU A 286 -18.49 -13.18 10.26
CA GLU A 286 -17.86 -14.45 9.89
C GLU A 286 -16.34 -14.39 9.85
N TYR A 287 -15.77 -13.23 9.49
CA TYR A 287 -14.33 -13.05 9.28
C TYR A 287 -13.62 -12.37 10.46
N LYS A 288 -14.40 -11.67 11.30
CA LYS A 288 -13.93 -10.94 12.48
C LYS A 288 -13.03 -11.78 13.41
N SER A 289 -13.38 -13.05 13.63
CA SER A 289 -12.62 -13.94 14.52
C SER A 289 -11.26 -14.35 13.98
N PHE A 290 -11.08 -14.27 12.66
CA PHE A 290 -9.82 -14.63 11.98
C PHE A 290 -8.89 -13.42 11.84
N THR A 291 -9.43 -12.20 11.90
CA THR A 291 -8.68 -10.97 11.58
C THR A 291 -8.74 -9.95 12.71
N ALA A 292 -9.84 -9.21 12.84
CA ALA A 292 -9.99 -8.12 13.79
C ALA A 292 -9.72 -8.57 15.24
N ASP A 293 -10.23 -9.74 15.65
CA ASP A 293 -9.99 -10.28 16.99
C ASP A 293 -8.54 -10.73 17.17
N LYS A 294 -7.86 -11.14 16.10
CA LYS A 294 -6.43 -11.46 16.11
C LYS A 294 -5.57 -10.22 16.26
N LEU A 295 -6.00 -9.08 15.70
CA LEU A 295 -5.34 -7.82 15.97
C LEU A 295 -5.43 -7.44 17.46
N ASP A 296 -6.57 -7.66 18.12
CA ASP A 296 -6.66 -7.44 19.57
C ASP A 296 -5.76 -8.41 20.35
N ASP A 297 -5.81 -9.70 20.03
CA ASP A 297 -4.94 -10.70 20.65
C ASP A 297 -3.46 -10.30 20.51
N PHE A 298 -3.05 -9.86 19.32
CA PHE A 298 -1.71 -9.37 19.03
C PHE A 298 -1.35 -8.17 19.91
N VAL A 299 -2.20 -7.13 19.93
CA VAL A 299 -1.94 -5.91 20.70
C VAL A 299 -1.84 -6.22 22.20
N ASP A 300 -2.76 -7.03 22.72
CA ASP A 300 -2.79 -7.38 24.13
C ASP A 300 -1.61 -8.28 24.50
N GLY A 301 -1.24 -9.22 23.62
CA GLY A 301 -0.09 -10.10 23.77
C GLY A 301 1.24 -9.36 23.77
N VAL A 302 1.48 -8.48 22.79
CA VAL A 302 2.71 -7.66 22.74
C VAL A 302 2.82 -6.72 23.95
N ASN A 303 1.71 -6.15 24.40
CA ASN A 303 1.71 -5.31 25.60
C ASN A 303 1.99 -6.09 26.89
N ALA A 304 1.58 -7.36 26.95
CA ALA A 304 1.79 -8.24 28.10
C ALA A 304 3.15 -8.95 28.10
N GLU A 305 3.83 -9.00 26.96
CA GLU A 305 5.14 -9.65 26.81
C GLU A 305 6.21 -8.98 27.70
N THR A 306 7.01 -9.82 28.37
CA THR A 306 7.97 -9.37 29.39
C THR A 306 9.42 -9.52 28.97
N SER A 307 9.69 -10.26 27.89
CA SER A 307 11.03 -10.37 27.29
C SER A 307 11.60 -8.99 26.96
N ALA A 308 12.89 -8.83 27.23
CA ALA A 308 13.58 -7.56 26.99
C ALA A 308 13.52 -7.15 25.51
N ASP A 309 13.54 -8.13 24.61
CA ASP A 309 13.54 -7.92 23.15
C ASP A 309 12.24 -7.28 22.65
N VAL A 310 11.09 -7.65 23.22
CA VAL A 310 9.79 -7.06 22.84
C VAL A 310 9.51 -5.79 23.64
N LYS A 311 9.71 -5.84 24.97
CA LYS A 311 9.41 -4.71 25.86
C LYS A 311 10.25 -3.47 25.57
N ASN A 312 11.51 -3.66 25.17
CA ASN A 312 12.43 -2.56 24.88
C ASN A 312 12.61 -2.31 23.38
N ALA A 313 11.79 -2.91 22.52
CA ALA A 313 11.83 -2.64 21.09
C ALA A 313 11.72 -1.13 20.83
N ALA A 314 12.50 -0.64 19.87
CA ALA A 314 12.52 0.77 19.51
C ALA A 314 11.17 1.20 18.91
N PHE A 315 10.63 0.36 18.03
CA PHE A 315 9.37 0.58 17.33
C PHE A 315 8.81 -0.75 16.79
N ILE A 316 7.61 -0.69 16.24
CA ILE A 316 6.96 -1.76 15.49
C ILE A 316 6.63 -1.27 14.08
N THR A 317 6.71 -2.18 13.11
CA THR A 317 6.32 -1.94 11.72
C THR A 317 5.15 -2.84 11.36
N PHE A 318 4.16 -2.31 10.63
CA PHE A 318 3.12 -3.11 9.97
C PHE A 318 3.32 -2.99 8.46
N ASN A 319 3.62 -4.10 7.80
CA ASN A 319 4.08 -4.11 6.43
C ASN A 319 2.98 -4.38 5.40
N GLY A 320 1.88 -3.60 5.50
CA GLY A 320 0.74 -3.66 4.59
C GLY A 320 -0.41 -4.52 5.09
N ASP A 321 -1.52 -4.39 4.38
CA ASP A 321 -2.77 -5.12 4.58
C ASP A 321 -3.30 -5.01 6.01
N LEU A 322 -3.44 -3.75 6.43
CA LEU A 322 -4.05 -3.41 7.71
C LEU A 322 -5.58 -3.58 7.64
N HIS A 323 -6.18 -3.18 6.53
CA HIS A 323 -7.61 -3.36 6.22
C HIS A 323 -7.82 -4.67 5.46
N ASN A 324 -9.03 -5.20 5.51
CA ASN A 324 -9.44 -6.23 4.56
C ASN A 324 -9.94 -5.60 3.24
N GLY A 325 -10.32 -4.31 3.26
CA GLY A 325 -10.80 -3.60 2.07
C GLY A 325 -12.24 -3.99 1.66
N GLY A 326 -13.00 -4.62 2.57
CA GLY A 326 -14.32 -5.18 2.26
C GLY A 326 -14.51 -6.52 2.96
N SER A 327 -15.65 -6.79 3.61
CA SER A 327 -15.87 -8.13 4.20
C SER A 327 -16.22 -9.18 3.13
N PRO A 328 -15.57 -10.36 3.12
CA PRO A 328 -15.98 -11.46 2.22
C PRO A 328 -17.41 -11.93 2.48
N GLY A 329 -17.91 -11.73 3.70
CA GLY A 329 -19.24 -12.18 4.12
C GLY A 329 -20.41 -11.35 3.55
N SER A 330 -20.15 -10.24 2.85
CA SER A 330 -21.23 -9.51 2.18
C SER A 330 -20.78 -8.60 1.05
N ILE A 331 -21.58 -8.63 -0.01
CA ILE A 331 -21.45 -7.76 -1.20
C ILE A 331 -22.52 -6.66 -1.27
N ARG A 332 -23.35 -6.51 -0.22
CA ARG A 332 -24.46 -5.55 -0.19
C ARG A 332 -23.95 -4.10 -0.17
N GLN A 333 -24.67 -3.21 -0.84
CA GLN A 333 -24.27 -1.80 -1.01
C GLN A 333 -23.93 -1.10 0.30
N ARG A 334 -24.78 -1.28 1.31
CA ARG A 334 -24.61 -0.67 2.63
C ARG A 334 -23.38 -1.14 3.39
N ILE A 335 -22.97 -2.39 3.19
CA ILE A 335 -21.83 -2.97 3.90
C ILE A 335 -20.56 -2.52 3.20
N VAL A 336 -20.46 -2.79 1.90
CA VAL A 336 -19.29 -2.47 1.07
C VAL A 336 -18.93 -0.98 1.17
N ALA A 337 -19.90 -0.08 0.96
CA ALA A 337 -19.64 1.37 0.92
C ALA A 337 -19.13 1.97 2.24
N LYS A 338 -19.30 1.27 3.38
CA LYS A 338 -18.86 1.75 4.71
C LYS A 338 -17.59 1.05 5.21
N THR A 339 -17.09 0.07 4.47
CA THR A 339 -16.14 -0.89 5.04
C THR A 339 -14.87 -0.23 5.54
N TYR A 340 -14.23 0.62 4.72
CA TYR A 340 -13.00 1.30 5.08
C TYR A 340 -13.13 2.16 6.34
N GLY A 341 -14.23 2.91 6.51
CA GLY A 341 -14.43 3.74 7.70
C GLY A 341 -14.60 2.91 8.98
N GLU A 342 -15.33 1.80 8.91
CA GLU A 342 -15.58 0.91 10.05
C GLU A 342 -14.35 0.02 10.38
N GLU A 343 -13.64 -0.47 9.36
CA GLU A 343 -12.35 -1.15 9.54
C GLU A 343 -11.31 -0.19 10.12
N ALA A 344 -11.25 1.05 9.63
CA ALA A 344 -10.35 2.06 10.17
C ALA A 344 -10.64 2.39 11.64
N LYS A 345 -11.91 2.51 12.00
CA LYS A 345 -12.34 2.65 13.40
C LYS A 345 -11.84 1.49 14.25
N ARG A 346 -12.00 0.26 13.75
CA ARG A 346 -11.58 -0.96 14.45
C ARG A 346 -10.06 -1.03 14.64
N VAL A 347 -9.31 -0.69 13.60
CA VAL A 347 -7.84 -0.64 13.58
C VAL A 347 -7.33 0.42 14.55
N VAL A 348 -7.80 1.67 14.46
CA VAL A 348 -7.40 2.76 15.37
C VAL A 348 -7.68 2.40 16.82
N GLY A 349 -8.85 1.79 17.09
CA GLY A 349 -9.22 1.32 18.43
C GLY A 349 -8.25 0.29 19.01
N ALA A 350 -7.64 -0.55 18.17
CA ALA A 350 -6.61 -1.51 18.56
C ALA A 350 -5.22 -0.88 18.66
N LEU A 351 -4.74 -0.29 17.58
CA LEU A 351 -3.37 0.23 17.46
C LEU A 351 -3.06 1.32 18.49
N LYS A 352 -4.02 2.17 18.86
CA LYS A 352 -3.78 3.17 19.91
C LYS A 352 -3.42 2.55 21.26
N ARG A 353 -3.78 1.28 21.50
CA ARG A 353 -3.44 0.57 22.74
C ARG A 353 -2.03 -0.02 22.73
N LEU A 354 -1.30 -0.08 21.62
CA LEU A 354 0.08 -0.57 21.63
C LEU A 354 1.00 0.32 22.47
N ASN A 355 1.96 -0.31 23.16
CA ASN A 355 2.98 0.33 23.99
C ASN A 355 4.25 0.73 23.20
N LEU A 356 4.21 0.63 21.87
CA LEU A 356 5.32 0.92 20.95
C LEU A 356 4.89 1.97 19.90
N PRO A 357 5.81 2.82 19.41
CA PRO A 357 5.55 3.66 18.25
C PRO A 357 5.44 2.80 16.98
N ILE A 358 4.53 3.17 16.08
CA ILE A 358 4.10 2.32 14.95
C ILE A 358 4.44 2.99 13.62
N PHE A 359 5.20 2.31 12.76
CA PHE A 359 5.35 2.69 11.36
C PHE A 359 4.46 1.81 10.49
N LEU A 360 3.59 2.41 9.69
CA LEU A 360 2.69 1.69 8.81
C LEU A 360 3.16 1.82 7.35
N THR A 361 3.24 0.69 6.65
CA THR A 361 3.41 0.60 5.19
C THR A 361 2.07 0.18 4.59
N ALA A 362 1.65 0.77 3.47
CA ALA A 362 0.39 0.40 2.82
C ALA A 362 0.53 -0.89 1.98
N GLY A 363 -0.47 -1.76 2.06
CA GLY A 363 -0.64 -2.93 1.19
C GLY A 363 -1.71 -2.72 0.12
N ASN A 364 -2.04 -3.79 -0.60
CA ASN A 364 -3.07 -3.74 -1.63
C ASN A 364 -4.48 -3.61 -1.02
N HIS A 365 -4.79 -4.35 0.04
CA HIS A 365 -6.10 -4.26 0.71
C HIS A 365 -6.33 -2.90 1.39
N ASP A 366 -5.26 -2.16 1.68
CA ASP A 366 -5.34 -0.78 2.18
C ASP A 366 -5.74 0.24 1.10
N GLY A 367 -5.64 -0.15 -0.17
CA GLY A 367 -5.74 0.74 -1.32
C GLY A 367 -6.83 0.41 -2.32
N TYR A 368 -7.80 -0.47 -2.05
CA TYR A 368 -8.88 -0.70 -3.01
C TYR A 368 -9.78 0.52 -3.16
N ALA A 369 -10.29 0.72 -4.37
CA ALA A 369 -11.20 1.80 -4.71
C ALA A 369 -12.50 1.25 -5.28
N ALA A 370 -13.56 2.06 -5.28
CA ALA A 370 -14.77 1.77 -6.02
C ALA A 370 -15.35 3.04 -6.63
N ILE A 371 -15.86 2.95 -7.86
CA ILE A 371 -16.55 4.07 -8.52
C ILE A 371 -18.08 3.95 -8.47
N GLY A 372 -18.61 2.89 -7.85
CA GLY A 372 -20.05 2.74 -7.59
C GLY A 372 -20.84 1.90 -8.59
N HIS A 373 -20.18 1.18 -9.51
CA HIS A 373 -20.83 0.16 -10.34
C HIS A 373 -21.25 -1.05 -9.51
N VAL A 374 -22.47 -0.97 -8.96
CA VAL A 374 -23.07 -2.05 -8.17
C VAL A 374 -23.51 -3.17 -9.10
N PRO A 375 -23.22 -4.44 -8.76
CA PRO A 375 -23.71 -5.58 -9.55
C PRO A 375 -25.24 -5.64 -9.58
N SER A 376 -25.80 -5.98 -10.75
CA SER A 376 -27.25 -5.95 -11.00
C SER A 376 -28.06 -6.83 -10.04
N LEU A 377 -27.55 -8.02 -9.71
CA LEU A 377 -28.15 -8.94 -8.73
C LEU A 377 -28.20 -8.31 -7.33
N VAL A 378 -27.12 -7.64 -6.91
CA VAL A 378 -27.05 -6.94 -5.61
C VAL A 378 -28.02 -5.77 -5.60
N LYS A 379 -28.05 -4.97 -6.67
CA LYS A 379 -28.98 -3.84 -6.82
C LYS A 379 -30.44 -4.31 -6.68
N THR A 380 -30.79 -5.42 -7.34
CA THR A 380 -32.15 -6.01 -7.29
C THR A 380 -32.50 -6.54 -5.90
N ALA A 381 -31.56 -7.25 -5.26
CA ALA A 381 -31.76 -7.79 -3.92
C ALA A 381 -31.93 -6.68 -2.86
N ASP A 382 -31.08 -5.65 -2.91
CA ASP A 382 -31.14 -4.50 -1.99
C ASP A 382 -32.41 -3.67 -2.22
N ALA A 383 -32.86 -3.50 -3.47
CA ALA A 383 -34.10 -2.79 -3.77
C ALA A 383 -35.32 -3.48 -3.13
N LYS A 384 -35.38 -4.82 -3.12
CA LYS A 384 -36.43 -5.59 -2.43
C LYS A 384 -36.45 -5.37 -0.92
N LEU A 385 -35.31 -4.95 -0.33
CA LEU A 385 -35.16 -4.61 1.08
C LEU A 385 -35.33 -3.11 1.36
N GLY A 386 -35.75 -2.33 0.36
CA GLY A 386 -35.91 -0.87 0.47
C GLY A 386 -34.58 -0.12 0.61
N ASP A 387 -33.50 -0.69 0.07
CA ASP A 387 -32.16 -0.09 0.05
C ASP A 387 -31.72 0.25 -1.38
N SER A 388 -30.82 1.23 -1.51
CA SER A 388 -30.24 1.64 -2.80
C SER A 388 -28.94 2.41 -2.57
N LEU A 389 -28.06 2.46 -3.57
CA LEU A 389 -26.80 3.20 -3.46
C LEU A 389 -27.05 4.68 -3.14
N GLN A 390 -28.06 5.29 -3.76
CA GLN A 390 -28.47 6.67 -3.46
C GLN A 390 -28.81 6.85 -1.99
N LYS A 391 -29.59 5.93 -1.42
CA LYS A 391 -29.98 5.95 -0.01
C LYS A 391 -28.76 5.75 0.90
N VAL A 392 -27.89 4.79 0.59
CA VAL A 392 -26.65 4.54 1.35
C VAL A 392 -25.75 5.77 1.36
N ILE A 393 -25.54 6.40 0.20
CA ILE A 393 -24.76 7.63 0.10
C ILE A 393 -25.44 8.75 0.90
N ALA A 394 -26.74 8.98 0.71
CA ALA A 394 -27.45 10.05 1.41
C ALA A 394 -27.41 9.89 2.94
N GLU A 395 -27.43 8.66 3.44
CA GLU A 395 -27.34 8.36 4.88
C GLU A 395 -25.93 8.47 5.46
N GLN A 396 -24.89 8.38 4.63
CA GLN A 396 -23.51 8.40 5.10
C GLN A 396 -22.83 9.73 4.84
N ASN A 397 -23.17 10.41 3.75
CA ASN A 397 -22.48 11.58 3.29
C ASN A 397 -22.76 12.82 4.15
N ASN A 398 -22.07 12.92 5.28
CA ASN A 398 -22.10 14.05 6.20
C ASN A 398 -21.21 15.21 5.76
N VAL A 399 -20.25 14.96 4.85
CA VAL A 399 -19.39 15.96 4.21
C VAL A 399 -19.36 15.63 2.72
N ALA A 400 -20.36 16.12 1.99
CA ALA A 400 -20.40 15.92 0.55
C ALA A 400 -19.19 16.58 -0.11
N TRP A 401 -18.57 15.86 -1.05
CA TRP A 401 -17.68 16.47 -2.02
C TRP A 401 -18.38 17.72 -2.61
N PRO A 402 -17.77 18.93 -2.61
CA PRO A 402 -18.49 20.21 -2.67
C PRO A 402 -19.48 20.41 -3.82
N ASP A 403 -19.28 19.74 -4.95
CA ASP A 403 -20.12 19.85 -6.15
C ASP A 403 -20.87 18.54 -6.48
N TYR A 404 -20.96 17.62 -5.53
CA TYR A 404 -21.67 16.36 -5.70
C TYR A 404 -23.18 16.55 -5.80
N SER A 405 -23.78 15.90 -6.79
CA SER A 405 -25.21 15.58 -6.80
C SER A 405 -25.42 14.14 -7.25
N TRP A 406 -26.50 13.50 -6.77
CA TRP A 406 -26.85 12.16 -7.25
C TRP A 406 -27.06 12.14 -8.77
N GLU A 407 -27.62 13.20 -9.36
CA GLU A 407 -27.78 13.34 -10.81
C GLU A 407 -26.42 13.30 -11.53
N SER A 408 -25.44 14.10 -11.07
CA SER A 408 -24.10 14.10 -11.67
C SER A 408 -23.39 12.75 -11.53
N PHE A 409 -23.59 12.05 -10.41
CA PHE A 409 -23.01 10.74 -10.19
C PHE A 409 -23.69 9.66 -11.02
N SER A 410 -25.02 9.68 -11.14
CA SER A 410 -25.77 8.79 -12.01
C SER A 410 -25.33 8.97 -13.46
N ALA A 411 -25.19 10.21 -13.93
CA ALA A 411 -24.70 10.49 -15.28
C ALA A 411 -23.27 9.99 -15.51
N PHE A 412 -22.41 10.03 -14.48
CA PHE A 412 -21.07 9.43 -14.54
C PHE A 412 -21.13 7.90 -14.62
N LEU A 413 -22.00 7.24 -13.84
CA LEU A 413 -22.19 5.79 -13.91
C LEU A 413 -22.71 5.38 -15.31
N ASP A 414 -23.68 6.10 -15.85
CA ASP A 414 -24.19 5.85 -17.20
C ASP A 414 -23.08 6.01 -18.26
N LYS A 415 -22.25 7.06 -18.14
CA LYS A 415 -21.10 7.30 -19.03
C LYS A 415 -20.05 6.19 -18.96
N THR A 416 -19.88 5.54 -17.80
CA THR A 416 -18.84 4.53 -17.54
C THR A 416 -19.38 3.10 -17.50
N GLN A 417 -20.62 2.86 -17.91
CA GLN A 417 -21.23 1.53 -17.90
C GLN A 417 -20.43 0.48 -18.70
N ALA A 418 -19.77 0.90 -19.79
CA ALA A 418 -18.92 0.03 -20.61
C ALA A 418 -17.50 -0.17 -20.05
N THR A 419 -17.11 0.60 -19.03
CA THR A 419 -15.78 0.56 -18.39
C THR A 419 -15.98 0.63 -16.87
N PRO A 420 -16.46 -0.44 -16.22
CA PRO A 420 -16.87 -0.37 -14.81
C PRO A 420 -15.70 -0.19 -13.83
N GLY A 421 -14.45 -0.38 -14.29
CA GLY A 421 -13.22 0.04 -13.60
C GLY A 421 -12.96 1.56 -13.64
N GLY A 422 -13.73 2.29 -14.44
CA GLY A 422 -13.65 3.73 -14.60
C GLY A 422 -12.86 4.19 -15.82
N ILE A 423 -12.54 5.47 -15.84
CA ILE A 423 -11.79 6.13 -16.90
C ILE A 423 -10.29 5.83 -16.71
N HIS A 424 -9.65 5.36 -17.78
CA HIS A 424 -8.23 5.01 -17.81
C HIS A 424 -7.37 6.29 -17.83
N ARG A 425 -7.16 6.89 -16.65
CA ARG A 425 -6.33 8.09 -16.47
C ARG A 425 -5.10 7.80 -15.63
N ASP A 426 -4.08 8.62 -15.81
CA ASP A 426 -2.86 8.63 -15.00
C ASP A 426 -3.05 9.41 -13.70
N ILE A 427 -3.92 8.89 -12.82
CA ILE A 427 -4.18 9.48 -11.50
C ILE A 427 -4.04 8.37 -10.47
N PHE A 428 -3.00 8.48 -9.64
CA PHE A 428 -2.77 7.61 -8.49
C PHE A 428 -3.69 8.02 -7.32
N GLU A 429 -3.81 9.33 -7.09
CA GLU A 429 -4.60 9.93 -6.03
C GLU A 429 -5.03 11.37 -6.37
N GLY A 430 -6.10 11.83 -5.74
CA GLY A 430 -6.67 13.17 -5.89
C GLY A 430 -6.95 13.66 -7.31
N SER A 431 -6.65 14.95 -7.51
CA SER A 431 -6.96 15.72 -8.70
C SER A 431 -5.81 15.81 -9.72
N PHE A 432 -4.63 15.25 -9.41
CA PHE A 432 -3.38 15.56 -10.11
C PHE A 432 -2.68 14.31 -10.63
N GLU A 433 -2.17 14.41 -11.86
CA GLU A 433 -1.11 13.55 -12.36
C GLU A 433 0.22 13.97 -11.72
N ARG A 434 0.95 13.03 -11.14
CA ARG A 434 2.23 13.26 -10.46
C ARG A 434 3.38 12.97 -11.41
N ARG A 435 4.36 13.87 -11.46
CA ARG A 435 5.52 13.80 -12.36
C ARG A 435 6.81 14.16 -11.64
N ILE A 436 7.92 13.67 -12.19
CA ILE A 436 9.25 14.10 -11.75
C ILE A 436 9.42 15.58 -12.16
N GLY A 437 9.83 16.40 -11.20
CA GLY A 437 10.04 17.82 -11.40
C GLY A 437 10.50 18.53 -10.12
N GLU A 438 10.77 19.83 -10.23
CA GLU A 438 11.32 20.63 -9.14
C GLU A 438 10.36 21.71 -8.62
N THR A 439 9.36 22.06 -9.44
CA THR A 439 8.33 23.06 -9.14
C THR A 439 6.94 22.42 -9.13
N PHE A 440 5.95 23.15 -8.63
CA PHE A 440 4.60 22.60 -8.55
C PHE A 440 4.06 22.26 -9.94
N SER A 441 4.12 23.19 -10.91
CA SER A 441 3.59 23.00 -12.27
C SER A 441 4.31 21.93 -13.08
N THR A 442 5.58 21.64 -12.75
CA THR A 442 6.31 20.53 -13.37
C THR A 442 5.99 19.18 -12.75
N SER A 443 5.64 19.14 -11.46
CA SER A 443 5.44 17.90 -10.71
C SER A 443 3.98 17.51 -10.49
N PHE A 444 3.05 18.46 -10.63
CA PHE A 444 1.63 18.27 -10.48
C PHE A 444 0.92 18.89 -11.67
N LYS A 445 0.24 18.04 -12.43
CA LYS A 445 -0.63 18.49 -13.51
C LYS A 445 -2.06 18.15 -13.14
N GLU A 446 -2.87 19.18 -12.93
CA GLU A 446 -4.29 18.97 -12.64
C GLU A 446 -4.97 18.30 -13.84
N VAL A 447 -5.75 17.26 -13.56
CA VAL A 447 -6.62 16.62 -14.55
C VAL A 447 -8.01 17.23 -14.41
N PRO A 448 -8.63 17.80 -15.47
CA PRO A 448 -9.93 18.45 -15.36
C PRO A 448 -10.99 17.51 -14.78
N ARG A 449 -11.88 18.01 -13.91
CA ARG A 449 -12.84 17.16 -13.19
C ARG A 449 -13.69 16.24 -14.07
N LYS A 450 -14.13 16.71 -15.23
CA LYS A 450 -14.91 15.92 -16.22
C LYS A 450 -14.19 14.68 -16.76
N ASP A 451 -12.86 14.68 -16.63
CA ASP A 451 -11.95 13.65 -17.11
C ASP A 451 -11.49 12.71 -15.98
N ARG A 452 -11.84 12.99 -14.72
CA ARG A 452 -11.52 12.19 -13.52
C ARG A 452 -12.62 11.17 -13.22
N ASN A 453 -12.28 10.13 -12.46
CA ASN A 453 -13.27 9.22 -11.90
C ASN A 453 -14.04 9.90 -10.77
N VAL A 454 -15.33 9.59 -10.65
CA VAL A 454 -16.08 9.88 -9.42
C VAL A 454 -15.93 8.68 -8.50
N ILE A 455 -15.26 8.88 -7.37
CA ILE A 455 -14.92 7.79 -6.45
C ILE A 455 -16.02 7.66 -5.39
N LEU A 456 -16.58 6.47 -5.23
CA LEU A 456 -17.46 6.16 -4.10
C LEU A 456 -16.63 6.11 -2.82
N TYR A 457 -15.59 5.29 -2.78
CA TYR A 457 -14.60 5.22 -1.70
C TYR A 457 -13.21 4.87 -2.25
N ASP A 458 -12.15 5.30 -1.54
CA ASP A 458 -10.76 4.93 -1.82
C ASP A 458 -10.02 4.62 -0.50
N GLY A 459 -9.46 3.42 -0.40
CA GLY A 459 -8.68 3.00 0.75
C GLY A 459 -7.47 3.90 1.03
N PHE A 460 -6.79 4.42 0.00
CA PHE A 460 -5.66 5.34 0.18
C PHE A 460 -6.11 6.69 0.76
N TYR A 461 -7.28 7.18 0.38
CA TYR A 461 -7.83 8.38 1.00
C TYR A 461 -8.23 8.14 2.45
N GLN A 462 -8.82 6.98 2.76
CA GLN A 462 -9.07 6.58 4.14
C GLN A 462 -7.75 6.51 4.93
N TRP A 463 -6.71 5.93 4.34
CA TRP A 463 -5.40 5.77 4.95
C TRP A 463 -4.77 7.12 5.30
N GLN A 464 -4.68 8.01 4.32
CA GLN A 464 -4.11 9.34 4.44
C GLN A 464 -4.81 10.21 5.48
N LYS A 465 -6.10 9.98 5.70
CA LYS A 465 -6.90 10.72 6.67
C LYS A 465 -6.97 10.09 8.05
N THR A 466 -6.45 8.87 8.20
CA THR A 466 -6.48 8.12 9.46
C THR A 466 -5.09 7.88 10.05
N TYR A 467 -4.12 7.49 9.22
CA TYR A 467 -2.87 6.90 9.68
C TYR A 467 -1.63 7.74 9.40
N GLY A 468 -1.53 8.33 8.21
CA GLY A 468 -0.36 9.09 7.79
C GLY A 468 -0.09 9.03 6.28
N PRO A 469 1.11 9.40 5.81
CA PRO A 469 1.47 9.32 4.40
C PRO A 469 1.51 7.87 3.90
N LEU A 470 1.49 7.68 2.57
CA LEU A 470 1.59 6.36 1.94
C LEU A 470 3.03 5.83 1.86
N TYR A 471 4.02 6.73 1.91
CA TYR A 471 5.44 6.39 1.91
C TYR A 471 6.23 7.46 2.66
N THR A 472 7.27 7.04 3.39
CA THR A 472 8.05 7.86 4.33
C THR A 472 9.43 7.25 4.56
N SER A 473 10.36 8.00 5.16
CA SER A 473 11.60 7.45 5.68
C SER A 473 11.94 7.99 7.06
N TRP A 474 12.61 7.16 7.86
CA TRP A 474 13.09 7.53 9.19
C TRP A 474 14.45 6.91 9.47
N THR A 475 15.11 7.39 10.50
CA THR A 475 16.38 6.87 10.97
C THR A 475 16.28 6.42 12.41
N PHE A 476 16.99 5.33 12.73
CA PHE A 476 17.23 4.93 14.11
C PHE A 476 18.58 4.20 14.18
N GLY A 477 19.43 4.65 15.08
CA GLY A 477 20.84 4.27 15.16
C GLY A 477 21.57 4.59 13.85
N LYS A 478 22.16 3.55 13.26
CA LYS A 478 22.86 3.65 11.96
C LYS A 478 22.05 3.03 10.82
N ASN A 479 20.74 2.93 10.99
CA ASN A 479 19.83 2.38 10.01
C ASN A 479 18.89 3.46 9.47
N ARG A 480 18.70 3.46 8.15
CA ARG A 480 17.65 4.20 7.47
C ARG A 480 16.57 3.22 7.06
N TYR A 481 15.34 3.50 7.45
CA TYR A 481 14.17 2.75 7.01
C TYR A 481 13.46 3.54 5.93
N VAL A 482 13.12 2.88 4.84
CA VAL A 482 12.37 3.45 3.71
C VAL A 482 11.10 2.64 3.54
N SER A 483 9.96 3.18 3.95
CA SER A 483 8.65 2.56 3.75
C SER A 483 8.09 3.06 2.42
N MET A 484 7.89 2.13 1.48
CA MET A 484 7.38 2.38 0.13
C MET A 484 5.92 1.97 0.00
N ASN A 485 5.16 2.72 -0.79
CA ASN A 485 3.88 2.24 -1.30
C ASN A 485 4.14 1.41 -2.55
N SER A 486 4.23 0.08 -2.40
CA SER A 486 4.35 -0.83 -3.53
C SER A 486 3.02 -1.16 -4.20
N PHE A 487 1.90 -0.55 -3.77
CA PHE A 487 0.59 -0.62 -4.43
C PHE A 487 0.19 0.73 -5.06
N GLU A 488 1.16 1.50 -5.55
CA GLU A 488 0.93 2.81 -6.17
C GLU A 488 0.39 2.64 -7.60
N LEU A 489 -0.77 2.00 -7.72
CA LEU A 489 -1.52 1.82 -8.95
C LEU A 489 -2.51 2.97 -9.16
N ARG A 490 -2.82 3.24 -10.43
CA ARG A 490 -3.85 4.21 -10.82
C ARG A 490 -5.22 3.76 -10.33
N GLN A 491 -6.11 4.72 -10.04
CA GLN A 491 -7.43 4.45 -9.44
C GLN A 491 -8.23 3.35 -10.16
N HIS A 492 -8.26 3.35 -11.49
CA HIS A 492 -9.03 2.35 -12.26
C HIS A 492 -8.45 0.93 -12.12
N ARG A 493 -7.14 0.79 -11.91
CA ARG A 493 -6.48 -0.50 -11.65
C ARG A 493 -6.71 -1.02 -10.23
N ARG A 494 -7.01 -0.13 -9.28
CA ARG A 494 -7.38 -0.47 -7.90
C ARG A 494 -8.89 -0.67 -7.71
N THR A 495 -9.68 -0.44 -8.76
CA THR A 495 -11.14 -0.41 -8.66
C THR A 495 -11.73 -1.81 -8.58
N GLY A 496 -12.64 -2.00 -7.63
CA GLY A 496 -13.43 -3.20 -7.41
C GLY A 496 -14.71 -2.91 -6.63
N TRP A 497 -15.25 -3.94 -5.98
CA TRP A 497 -16.40 -3.78 -5.07
C TRP A 497 -16.24 -4.66 -3.83
N GLY A 498 -16.06 -4.02 -2.67
CA GLY A 498 -15.55 -4.68 -1.47
C GLY A 498 -14.13 -5.18 -1.72
N MET A 499 -13.82 -6.37 -1.17
CA MET A 499 -12.51 -7.01 -1.37
C MET A 499 -12.33 -7.62 -2.77
N TYR A 500 -13.36 -7.55 -3.62
CA TYR A 500 -13.36 -8.14 -4.95
C TYR A 500 -12.84 -7.12 -5.98
N THR A 501 -11.52 -6.99 -6.04
CA THR A 501 -10.81 -6.24 -7.08
C THR A 501 -10.28 -7.21 -8.14
N VAL A 502 -9.67 -6.69 -9.20
CA VAL A 502 -8.98 -7.50 -10.23
C VAL A 502 -7.46 -7.44 -10.08
N ASN A 503 -6.95 -6.44 -9.36
CA ASN A 503 -5.52 -6.27 -9.12
C ASN A 503 -5.21 -6.26 -7.62
N TYR A 504 -4.46 -7.26 -7.21
CA TYR A 504 -3.93 -7.49 -5.87
C TYR A 504 -2.42 -7.24 -5.84
N GLY A 505 -1.77 -7.08 -6.98
CA GLY A 505 -0.34 -6.87 -7.14
C GLY A 505 0.04 -5.41 -7.19
N GLY A 506 1.34 -5.15 -7.18
CA GLY A 506 1.86 -3.81 -6.96
C GLY A 506 2.18 -2.98 -8.21
N ALA A 507 2.49 -1.71 -8.00
CA ALA A 507 3.27 -0.89 -8.90
C ALA A 507 3.92 0.25 -8.10
N VAL A 508 4.97 0.84 -8.65
CA VAL A 508 5.60 2.03 -8.08
C VAL A 508 5.77 3.05 -9.19
N SER A 509 5.35 4.29 -8.95
CA SER A 509 5.42 5.36 -9.95
C SER A 509 6.85 5.87 -10.13
N LYS A 510 7.13 6.47 -11.30
CA LYS A 510 8.39 7.17 -11.57
C LYS A 510 8.73 8.23 -10.50
N PRO A 511 7.79 9.10 -10.05
CA PRO A 511 8.01 10.01 -8.93
C PRO A 511 8.45 9.34 -7.62
N GLN A 512 7.84 8.21 -7.23
CA GLN A 512 8.25 7.52 -6.01
C GLN A 512 9.63 6.85 -6.17
N LEU A 513 9.98 6.33 -7.35
CA LEU A 513 11.33 5.82 -7.61
C LEU A 513 12.41 6.91 -7.59
N GLU A 514 12.12 8.10 -8.11
CA GLU A 514 13.05 9.23 -8.03
C GLU A 514 13.22 9.71 -6.58
N TRP A 515 12.14 9.67 -5.78
CA TRP A 515 12.23 9.86 -4.33
C TRP A 515 13.10 8.79 -3.65
N LEU A 516 12.92 7.51 -3.99
CA LEU A 516 13.74 6.41 -3.47
C LEU A 516 15.23 6.62 -3.80
N ASP A 517 15.56 7.08 -5.01
CA ASP A 517 16.95 7.36 -5.41
C ASP A 517 17.61 8.41 -4.49
N ARG A 518 16.84 9.42 -4.05
CA ARG A 518 17.29 10.38 -3.04
C ARG A 518 17.47 9.74 -1.67
N GLU A 519 16.54 8.89 -1.24
CA GLU A 519 16.63 8.18 0.05
C GLU A 519 17.83 7.24 0.14
N LEU A 520 18.09 6.47 -0.92
CA LEU A 520 19.27 5.61 -1.03
C LEU A 520 20.55 6.44 -0.99
N THR A 521 20.57 7.59 -1.66
CA THR A 521 21.71 8.51 -1.64
C THR A 521 21.93 9.13 -0.26
N ARG A 522 20.87 9.52 0.45
CA ARG A 522 20.94 10.02 1.84
C ARG A 522 21.47 8.95 2.78
N GLY A 523 20.98 7.71 2.66
CA GLY A 523 21.48 6.56 3.42
C GLY A 523 22.98 6.35 3.22
N LYS A 524 23.43 6.34 1.97
CA LYS A 524 24.86 6.24 1.62
C LYS A 524 25.69 7.38 2.22
N LYS A 525 25.26 8.65 2.06
CA LYS A 525 25.97 9.82 2.60
C LYS A 525 26.03 9.82 4.12
N GLY A 526 24.98 9.32 4.78
CA GLY A 526 24.93 9.16 6.23
C GLY A 526 25.74 7.98 6.77
N GLY A 527 26.33 7.15 5.90
CA GLY A 527 26.97 5.89 6.31
C GLY A 527 25.99 4.91 6.96
N GLN A 528 24.73 4.95 6.53
CA GLN A 528 23.62 4.18 7.09
C GLN A 528 23.44 2.86 6.31
N ASP A 529 23.01 1.82 7.02
CA ASP A 529 22.42 0.64 6.40
C ASP A 529 20.96 0.94 6.04
N THR A 530 20.57 0.70 4.79
CA THR A 530 19.20 0.98 4.33
C THR A 530 18.37 -0.29 4.32
N ILE A 531 17.27 -0.24 5.05
CA ILE A 531 16.24 -1.28 5.15
C ILE A 531 15.01 -0.74 4.42
N VAL A 532 14.55 -1.46 3.40
CA VAL A 532 13.38 -1.05 2.63
C VAL A 532 12.21 -1.94 2.99
N LEU A 533 11.09 -1.32 3.37
CA LEU A 533 9.83 -1.98 3.66
C LEU A 533 8.87 -1.74 2.50
N MET A 534 8.24 -2.81 2.04
CA MET A 534 7.21 -2.77 1.02
C MET A 534 6.31 -3.99 1.17
N HIS A 535 5.08 -3.91 0.68
CA HIS A 535 4.15 -5.02 0.79
C HIS A 535 4.45 -6.15 -0.22
N HIS A 536 4.49 -5.81 -1.51
CA HIS A 536 4.75 -6.75 -2.62
C HIS A 536 6.23 -7.07 -2.86
N ASP A 537 6.54 -8.29 -3.30
CA ASP A 537 7.86 -8.63 -3.86
C ASP A 537 7.98 -8.12 -5.31
N PRO A 538 8.94 -7.23 -5.61
CA PRO A 538 9.06 -6.64 -6.95
C PRO A 538 9.57 -7.60 -8.03
N ARG A 539 9.99 -8.81 -7.64
CA ARG A 539 10.36 -9.87 -8.59
C ARG A 539 9.15 -10.62 -9.14
N GLY A 540 8.00 -10.45 -8.50
CA GLY A 540 6.85 -11.33 -8.67
C GLY A 540 7.17 -12.79 -8.36
N GLY A 541 6.29 -13.68 -8.82
CA GLY A 541 6.46 -15.12 -8.72
C GLY A 541 5.85 -15.76 -7.48
N HIS A 542 5.25 -16.93 -7.66
CA HIS A 542 4.62 -17.69 -6.59
C HIS A 542 5.64 -18.60 -5.89
N GLU A 543 5.53 -18.76 -4.57
CA GLU A 543 6.40 -19.61 -3.72
C GLU A 543 7.92 -19.41 -3.88
N GLY A 544 8.38 -18.30 -4.46
CA GLY A 544 9.79 -18.03 -4.72
C GLY A 544 10.42 -18.92 -5.80
N VAL A 545 9.62 -19.56 -6.66
CA VAL A 545 10.09 -20.36 -7.81
C VAL A 545 9.90 -19.66 -9.15
N ASP A 546 8.84 -18.86 -9.31
CA ASP A 546 8.48 -18.24 -10.60
C ASP A 546 8.97 -16.80 -10.76
N LEU A 547 10.28 -16.58 -10.65
CA LEU A 547 10.86 -15.24 -10.83
C LEU A 547 10.42 -14.63 -12.18
N GLY A 548 9.65 -13.54 -12.10
CA GLY A 548 9.29 -12.72 -13.25
C GLY A 548 8.07 -13.18 -14.06
N TYR A 549 7.22 -14.08 -13.57
CA TYR A 549 5.93 -14.34 -14.24
C TYR A 549 5.01 -13.12 -14.09
N TYR A 550 5.02 -12.25 -15.11
CA TYR A 550 4.16 -11.07 -15.18
C TYR A 550 3.00 -11.33 -16.14
N PRO A 551 1.78 -11.50 -15.62
CA PRO A 551 0.63 -11.49 -16.49
C PRO A 551 0.21 -10.09 -16.91
N PRO A 552 -0.53 -9.95 -18.02
CA PRO A 552 -1.16 -8.70 -18.38
C PRO A 552 -2.05 -8.19 -17.25
N MET A 553 -2.02 -6.89 -16.99
CA MET A 553 -2.96 -6.30 -16.04
C MET A 553 -4.38 -6.35 -16.57
N ILE A 554 -5.31 -6.69 -15.67
CA ILE A 554 -6.72 -6.89 -15.97
C ILE A 554 -7.46 -5.57 -15.74
N GLU A 555 -8.40 -5.22 -16.62
CA GLU A 555 -9.35 -4.13 -16.37
C GLU A 555 -10.54 -4.66 -15.56
N PHE A 556 -11.04 -3.87 -14.62
CA PHE A 556 -12.25 -4.26 -13.90
C PHE A 556 -13.46 -4.17 -14.83
N SER A 557 -13.97 -5.33 -15.26
CA SER A 557 -15.17 -5.48 -16.11
C SER A 557 -16.44 -5.86 -15.33
N GLY A 558 -16.33 -6.01 -14.00
CA GLY A 558 -17.44 -6.21 -13.07
C GLY A 558 -17.19 -7.29 -12.01
N MET A 559 -17.96 -7.25 -10.92
CA MET A 559 -17.79 -8.17 -9.78
C MET A 559 -17.96 -9.65 -10.10
N ALA A 560 -18.77 -10.00 -11.11
CA ALA A 560 -19.03 -11.40 -11.43
C ALA A 560 -17.70 -12.13 -11.68
N GLN A 561 -16.72 -11.45 -12.29
CA GLN A 561 -15.35 -11.91 -12.48
C GLN A 561 -14.67 -12.34 -11.17
N SER A 562 -14.48 -11.40 -10.24
CA SER A 562 -13.78 -11.63 -8.97
C SER A 562 -14.58 -12.49 -7.97
N THR A 563 -15.92 -12.41 -8.02
CA THR A 563 -16.81 -13.21 -7.17
C THR A 563 -16.87 -14.66 -7.64
N ILE A 564 -16.92 -14.92 -8.95
CA ILE A 564 -16.88 -16.28 -9.49
C ILE A 564 -15.53 -16.93 -9.18
N ASN A 565 -14.41 -16.20 -9.26
CA ASN A 565 -13.10 -16.72 -8.84
C ASN A 565 -13.07 -17.06 -7.35
N TYR A 566 -13.53 -16.15 -6.49
CA TYR A 566 -13.60 -16.41 -5.05
C TYR A 566 -14.54 -17.58 -4.70
N VAL A 567 -15.69 -17.70 -5.37
CA VAL A 567 -16.68 -18.76 -5.14
C VAL A 567 -16.22 -20.09 -5.74
N LEU A 568 -15.66 -20.12 -6.95
CA LEU A 568 -15.07 -21.32 -7.55
C LEU A 568 -13.85 -21.79 -6.75
N GLY A 569 -13.00 -20.86 -6.30
CA GLY A 569 -11.86 -21.11 -5.40
C GLY A 569 -12.26 -21.62 -4.01
N SER A 570 -13.43 -21.23 -3.48
CA SER A 570 -13.92 -21.66 -2.17
C SER A 570 -14.89 -22.84 -2.19
N VAL A 571 -15.45 -23.22 -3.35
CA VAL A 571 -16.45 -24.30 -3.48
C VAL A 571 -16.01 -25.43 -4.41
N PHE A 572 -15.43 -25.14 -5.58
CA PHE A 572 -15.07 -26.14 -6.60
C PHE A 572 -13.62 -26.61 -6.49
N VAL A 573 -12.66 -25.68 -6.40
CA VAL A 573 -11.23 -25.95 -6.18
C VAL A 573 -11.00 -26.78 -4.90
N PRO A 574 -11.70 -26.56 -3.77
CA PRO A 574 -11.51 -27.38 -2.57
C PRO A 574 -12.07 -28.80 -2.70
N ALA A 575 -12.80 -29.16 -3.74
CA ALA A 575 -13.19 -30.55 -3.98
C ALA A 575 -12.06 -31.36 -4.65
N VAL A 576 -11.19 -30.69 -5.41
CA VAL A 576 -10.00 -31.26 -6.05
C VAL A 576 -8.77 -31.09 -5.15
N CYS A 577 -8.57 -29.90 -4.57
CA CYS A 577 -7.44 -29.52 -3.71
C CYS A 577 -7.55 -29.96 -2.23
N LYS A 578 -8.58 -30.72 -1.82
CA LYS A 578 -8.68 -31.38 -0.49
C LYS A 578 -8.28 -32.86 -0.49
N GLN A 579 -7.74 -33.35 -1.60
CA GLN A 579 -7.11 -34.66 -1.62
C GLN A 579 -5.80 -34.60 -0.81
N PRO A 580 -5.46 -35.64 -0.04
CA PRO A 580 -4.25 -35.63 0.78
C PRO A 580 -2.98 -35.50 -0.08
N ASN A 581 -1.94 -34.78 0.41
CA ASN A 581 -0.73 -34.38 -0.34
C ASN A 581 -0.01 -35.50 -1.12
N TRP A 582 -0.17 -36.77 -0.75
CA TRP A 582 0.43 -37.91 -1.45
C TRP A 582 -0.32 -38.31 -2.73
N SER A 583 -1.52 -37.76 -2.95
CA SER A 583 -2.41 -38.07 -4.07
C SER A 583 -2.53 -36.95 -5.10
N LEU A 584 -1.83 -35.83 -4.85
CA LEU A 584 -1.70 -34.70 -5.77
C LEU A 584 -0.26 -34.69 -6.27
N SER A 585 -0.04 -34.53 -7.57
CA SER A 585 1.29 -34.22 -8.10
C SER A 585 1.73 -32.80 -7.66
N ILE A 586 3.01 -32.46 -7.86
CA ILE A 586 3.46 -31.05 -7.71
C ILE A 586 2.62 -30.16 -8.66
N ASP A 587 2.34 -30.64 -9.87
CA ASP A 587 1.48 -30.00 -10.87
C ASP A 587 0.03 -29.74 -10.38
N ASP A 588 -0.56 -30.68 -9.63
CA ASP A 588 -1.89 -30.53 -9.05
C ASP A 588 -1.90 -29.54 -7.86
N ARG A 589 -0.76 -29.37 -7.18
CA ARG A 589 -0.59 -28.37 -6.12
C ARG A 589 -0.40 -26.99 -6.72
N ASP A 590 0.40 -26.88 -7.78
CA ASP A 590 0.70 -25.63 -8.47
C ASP A 590 -0.50 -25.08 -9.25
N SER A 591 -1.35 -25.94 -9.82
CA SER A 591 -2.61 -25.53 -10.45
C SER A 591 -3.68 -25.03 -9.47
N CYS A 592 -3.58 -25.35 -8.17
CA CYS A 592 -4.42 -24.75 -7.13
C CYS A 592 -3.99 -23.31 -6.77
N LEU A 593 -2.85 -22.80 -7.29
CA LEU A 593 -2.19 -21.54 -6.88
C LEU A 593 -2.58 -20.30 -7.71
N HIS A 594 -3.41 -20.45 -8.74
CA HIS A 594 -3.84 -19.33 -9.58
C HIS A 594 -5.36 -19.15 -9.54
N ASP A 595 -5.83 -18.49 -8.48
CA ASP A 595 -7.25 -18.14 -8.29
C ASP A 595 -7.76 -17.07 -9.29
N GLY A 596 -6.93 -16.69 -10.27
CA GLY A 596 -7.25 -15.73 -11.31
C GLY A 596 -7.05 -14.27 -10.90
N LEU A 597 -6.47 -14.01 -9.72
CA LEU A 597 -6.13 -12.66 -9.26
C LEU A 597 -4.73 -12.23 -9.75
N GLN A 598 -4.60 -10.96 -10.13
CA GLN A 598 -3.29 -10.39 -10.46
C GLN A 598 -2.58 -9.99 -9.16
N GLU A 599 -1.65 -10.80 -8.65
CA GLU A 599 -0.91 -10.54 -7.39
C GLU A 599 0.48 -9.90 -7.62
N TRP A 600 0.83 -9.61 -8.87
CA TRP A 600 2.20 -9.26 -9.28
C TRP A 600 2.39 -7.81 -9.70
N MET A 601 3.64 -7.32 -9.55
CA MET A 601 4.06 -6.00 -10.04
C MET A 601 4.21 -5.95 -11.57
N GLY A 602 3.08 -6.06 -12.28
CA GLY A 602 3.03 -6.14 -13.74
C GLY A 602 3.15 -4.79 -14.49
N PRO A 603 3.45 -4.83 -15.79
CA PRO A 603 3.45 -3.63 -16.65
C PRO A 603 2.04 -3.04 -16.82
N ASP A 604 1.92 -1.70 -16.73
CA ASP A 604 0.72 -0.96 -17.16
C ASP A 604 0.89 -0.47 -18.59
N GLU A 605 -0.10 -0.73 -19.44
CA GLU A 605 -0.13 -0.20 -20.80
C GLU A 605 -0.20 1.32 -20.85
N LEU A 606 -0.66 1.94 -19.76
CA LEU A 606 -0.72 3.38 -19.66
C LEU A 606 0.58 4.01 -19.15
N ASP A 607 1.49 3.22 -18.59
CA ASP A 607 2.85 3.65 -18.25
C ASP A 607 3.78 3.31 -19.42
N LYS A 608 3.63 3.97 -20.57
CA LYS A 608 4.54 3.74 -21.71
C LYS A 608 5.86 4.48 -21.52
N ASP A 609 6.96 3.82 -21.90
CA ASP A 609 8.27 4.45 -22.05
C ASP A 609 8.76 4.25 -23.49
N GLY A 610 8.70 5.31 -24.29
CA GLY A 610 8.87 5.21 -25.74
C GLY A 610 7.84 4.26 -26.37
N ALA A 611 8.33 3.17 -26.97
CA ALA A 611 7.48 2.15 -27.60
C ALA A 611 7.11 0.98 -26.66
N GLY A 612 7.71 0.88 -25.46
CA GLY A 612 7.51 -0.22 -24.52
C GLY A 612 6.68 0.15 -23.29
N PHE A 613 6.41 -0.83 -22.41
CA PHE A 613 5.80 -0.61 -21.10
C PHE A 613 6.86 -0.34 -20.03
N TYR A 614 6.50 0.47 -19.04
CA TYR A 614 7.27 0.72 -17.85
C TYR A 614 7.12 -0.46 -16.88
N LEU A 615 8.25 -1.09 -16.56
CA LEU A 615 8.31 -2.24 -15.67
C LEU A 615 8.77 -1.80 -14.28
N SER A 616 7.82 -1.28 -13.48
CA SER A 616 8.12 -0.67 -12.18
C SER A 616 8.88 -1.60 -11.22
N GLY A 617 8.52 -2.90 -11.16
CA GLY A 617 9.23 -3.90 -10.35
C GLY A 617 10.70 -4.07 -10.79
N ILE A 618 10.95 -4.13 -12.10
CA ILE A 618 12.31 -4.22 -12.67
C ILE A 618 13.12 -2.96 -12.37
N GLU A 619 12.52 -1.79 -12.53
CA GLU A 619 13.15 -0.50 -12.21
C GLU A 619 13.51 -0.39 -10.72
N LEU A 620 12.66 -0.90 -9.84
CA LEU A 620 12.94 -0.99 -8.41
C LEU A 620 14.11 -1.94 -8.12
N LEU A 621 14.11 -3.15 -8.70
CA LEU A 621 15.20 -4.11 -8.52
C LEU A 621 16.56 -3.59 -9.00
N LYS A 622 16.61 -2.86 -10.12
CA LYS A 622 17.84 -2.20 -10.61
C LYS A 622 18.47 -1.29 -9.56
N ARG A 623 17.67 -0.61 -8.74
CA ARG A 623 18.16 0.27 -7.67
C ARG A 623 18.78 -0.54 -6.53
N PHE A 624 18.22 -1.70 -6.19
CA PHE A 624 18.79 -2.63 -5.21
C PHE A 624 20.05 -3.36 -5.69
N VAL A 625 20.17 -3.62 -6.99
CA VAL A 625 21.43 -4.09 -7.58
C VAL A 625 22.51 -3.03 -7.38
N LYS A 626 22.20 -1.75 -7.67
CA LYS A 626 23.21 -0.67 -7.71
C LYS A 626 23.55 -0.09 -6.34
N SER A 627 22.66 -0.17 -5.35
CA SER A 627 22.86 0.41 -4.01
C SER A 627 23.45 -0.62 -3.04
N SER A 628 24.76 -0.52 -2.77
CA SER A 628 25.45 -1.38 -1.79
C SER A 628 25.00 -1.16 -0.34
N HIS A 629 24.29 -0.06 -0.06
CA HIS A 629 23.74 0.25 1.26
C HIS A 629 22.33 -0.30 1.46
N ALA A 630 21.59 -0.63 0.39
CA ALA A 630 20.29 -1.29 0.47
C ALA A 630 20.47 -2.80 0.63
N ARG A 631 20.61 -3.24 1.88
CA ARG A 631 21.02 -4.62 2.22
C ARG A 631 19.91 -5.47 2.83
N THR A 632 18.73 -4.89 3.07
CA THR A 632 17.57 -5.64 3.57
C THR A 632 16.27 -5.17 2.92
N LEU A 633 15.48 -6.11 2.41
CA LEU A 633 14.08 -5.92 2.02
C LEU A 633 13.17 -6.64 3.01
N LEU A 634 12.15 -5.95 3.52
CA LEU A 634 11.08 -6.51 4.36
C LEU A 634 9.79 -6.54 3.54
N LEU A 635 9.19 -7.72 3.37
CA LEU A 635 8.05 -7.99 2.49
C LEU A 635 6.86 -8.58 3.26
N GLY A 636 5.65 -8.14 2.92
CA GLY A 636 4.40 -8.47 3.64
C GLY A 636 3.49 -9.50 2.95
N HIS A 637 3.11 -9.24 1.70
CA HIS A 637 2.02 -9.88 0.91
C HIS A 637 2.07 -11.42 0.74
N VAL A 638 3.10 -12.07 1.27
CA VAL A 638 3.44 -13.46 0.98
C VAL A 638 2.76 -14.47 1.91
N HIS A 639 2.23 -14.04 3.05
CA HIS A 639 1.49 -14.89 4.00
C HIS A 639 2.31 -16.11 4.53
N TYR A 640 3.64 -16.04 4.46
CA TYR A 640 4.53 -17.07 4.98
C TYR A 640 5.85 -16.46 5.46
N ASN A 641 6.47 -17.07 6.47
CA ASN A 641 7.81 -16.70 6.87
C ASN A 641 8.85 -17.28 5.92
N SER A 642 9.69 -16.43 5.33
CA SER A 642 10.86 -16.88 4.57
C SER A 642 12.04 -15.94 4.71
N LEU A 643 13.20 -16.53 4.49
CA LEU A 643 14.48 -15.85 4.50
C LEU A 643 15.20 -16.20 3.21
N GLU A 644 15.73 -15.21 2.53
CA GLU A 644 16.60 -15.39 1.37
C GLU A 644 17.79 -14.47 1.52
N VAL A 645 18.98 -14.97 1.23
CA VAL A 645 20.20 -14.16 1.21
C VAL A 645 20.86 -14.32 -0.15
N LEU A 646 21.09 -13.19 -0.82
CA LEU A 646 21.77 -13.12 -2.12
C LEU A 646 23.16 -12.52 -1.94
N GLN A 647 24.15 -13.06 -2.62
CA GLN A 647 25.56 -12.65 -2.63
C GLN A 647 25.97 -12.11 -4.02
N SER A 648 27.08 -11.36 -4.08
CA SER A 648 27.63 -10.88 -5.36
C SER A 648 27.69 -11.97 -6.42
N GLY A 649 27.09 -11.72 -7.59
CA GLY A 649 26.97 -12.67 -8.68
C GLY A 649 25.64 -13.42 -8.74
N ASP A 650 24.84 -13.41 -7.67
CA ASP A 650 23.50 -14.02 -7.69
C ASP A 650 22.53 -13.22 -8.55
N VAL A 651 21.63 -13.92 -9.23
CA VAL A 651 20.63 -13.29 -10.10
C VAL A 651 19.55 -12.63 -9.25
N LEU A 652 19.32 -11.34 -9.49
CA LEU A 652 18.21 -10.60 -8.87
C LEU A 652 17.12 -10.25 -9.90
N VAL A 653 17.50 -9.98 -11.14
CA VAL A 653 16.57 -9.67 -12.23
C VAL A 653 16.82 -10.60 -13.42
N PRO A 654 15.88 -11.48 -13.79
CA PRO A 654 16.01 -12.27 -15.01
C PRO A 654 15.81 -11.39 -16.26
N ASP A 655 16.55 -11.65 -17.33
CA ASP A 655 16.39 -11.00 -18.65
C ASP A 655 15.45 -11.76 -19.60
N ARG A 656 14.96 -12.92 -19.15
CA ARG A 656 13.96 -13.74 -19.84
C ARG A 656 13.18 -14.56 -18.83
N LEU A 657 11.95 -14.91 -19.17
CA LEU A 657 11.19 -15.93 -18.48
C LEU A 657 11.76 -17.31 -18.81
N THR A 658 12.47 -17.92 -17.85
CA THR A 658 12.94 -19.30 -17.99
C THR A 658 11.96 -20.21 -17.26
N LEU A 659 10.90 -20.62 -17.96
CA LEU A 659 10.06 -21.74 -17.52
C LEU A 659 10.59 -23.03 -18.15
N GLU A 660 10.58 -24.13 -17.40
CA GLU A 660 10.81 -25.44 -18.01
C GLU A 660 9.72 -25.72 -19.06
N PRO A 661 10.00 -26.38 -20.19
CA PRO A 661 9.02 -26.57 -21.26
C PRO A 661 7.69 -27.21 -20.79
N ALA A 662 7.77 -28.13 -19.83
CA ALA A 662 6.59 -28.75 -19.21
C ALA A 662 5.78 -27.74 -18.38
N VAL A 663 6.45 -26.92 -17.56
CA VAL A 663 5.84 -25.86 -16.76
C VAL A 663 5.22 -24.79 -17.65
N GLN A 664 5.87 -24.44 -18.77
CA GLN A 664 5.34 -23.50 -19.76
C GLN A 664 4.05 -24.03 -20.40
N GLN A 665 4.06 -25.29 -20.85
CA GLN A 665 2.87 -25.90 -21.47
C GLN A 665 1.70 -25.98 -20.48
N MET A 666 2.00 -26.30 -19.22
CA MET A 666 1.03 -26.33 -18.12
C MET A 666 0.49 -24.94 -17.77
N SER A 667 1.37 -23.94 -17.69
CA SER A 667 0.95 -22.54 -17.44
C SER A 667 0.04 -22.05 -18.56
N ALA A 668 0.38 -22.32 -19.81
CA ALA A 668 -0.45 -21.96 -20.96
C ALA A 668 -1.82 -22.66 -20.95
N SER A 669 -1.91 -23.92 -20.52
CA SER A 669 -3.20 -24.60 -20.40
C SER A 669 -4.05 -24.01 -19.26
N ILE A 670 -3.45 -23.74 -18.10
CA ILE A 670 -4.15 -23.15 -16.94
C ILE A 670 -4.74 -21.78 -17.30
N GLU A 671 -4.01 -20.98 -18.07
CA GLU A 671 -4.48 -19.65 -18.47
C GLU A 671 -5.63 -19.69 -19.51
N VAL A 672 -5.70 -20.72 -20.37
CA VAL A 672 -6.85 -20.95 -21.28
C VAL A 672 -8.07 -21.47 -20.51
N GLU A 673 -7.83 -22.39 -19.57
CA GLU A 673 -8.86 -23.04 -18.77
C GLU A 673 -9.46 -22.10 -17.72
N ASN A 674 -8.69 -21.12 -17.23
CA ASN A 674 -9.17 -20.09 -16.32
C ASN A 674 -9.98 -19.04 -17.12
N PRO A 675 -11.32 -19.00 -16.96
CA PRO A 675 -12.19 -18.14 -17.77
C PRO A 675 -11.93 -16.64 -17.55
N VAL A 676 -11.40 -16.27 -16.37
CA VAL A 676 -11.08 -14.88 -16.03
C VAL A 676 -9.79 -14.43 -16.69
N ARG A 677 -8.77 -15.29 -16.68
CA ARG A 677 -7.53 -15.05 -17.37
C ARG A 677 -7.74 -15.04 -18.87
N ARG A 678 -8.52 -15.99 -19.40
CA ARG A 678 -8.94 -16.00 -20.80
C ARG A 678 -9.56 -14.67 -21.22
N LEU A 679 -10.45 -14.07 -20.43
CA LEU A 679 -11.02 -12.74 -20.75
C LEU A 679 -9.97 -11.64 -20.85
N ALA A 680 -9.02 -11.58 -19.91
CA ALA A 680 -7.92 -10.63 -19.98
C ALA A 680 -7.07 -10.82 -21.26
N TRP A 681 -6.87 -12.08 -21.65
CA TRP A 681 -6.22 -12.44 -22.91
C TRP A 681 -7.04 -12.06 -24.15
N GLU A 682 -8.37 -12.19 -24.10
CA GLU A 682 -9.27 -11.78 -25.18
C GLU A 682 -9.27 -10.26 -25.37
N GLU A 683 -9.36 -9.50 -24.27
CA GLU A 683 -9.27 -8.02 -24.30
C GLU A 683 -7.94 -7.55 -24.86
N ARG A 684 -6.84 -8.24 -24.52
CA ARG A 684 -5.49 -7.86 -24.91
C ARG A 684 -5.12 -8.28 -26.35
N LEU A 685 -5.38 -9.54 -26.70
CA LEU A 685 -4.90 -10.17 -27.93
C LEU A 685 -5.93 -10.12 -29.07
N ALA A 686 -7.21 -9.90 -28.75
CA ALA A 686 -8.29 -9.80 -29.71
C ALA A 686 -9.28 -8.68 -29.35
N PRO A 687 -8.83 -7.41 -29.18
CA PRO A 687 -9.66 -6.31 -28.71
C PRO A 687 -10.88 -5.99 -29.60
N SER A 688 -10.87 -6.44 -30.85
CA SER A 688 -11.97 -6.29 -31.82
C SER A 688 -12.98 -7.45 -31.81
N THR A 689 -12.68 -8.53 -31.09
CA THR A 689 -13.53 -9.72 -31.01
C THR A 689 -14.39 -9.64 -29.75
N PRO A 690 -15.72 -9.78 -29.83
CA PRO A 690 -16.55 -9.84 -28.63
C PRO A 690 -16.07 -10.99 -27.73
N GLY A 691 -15.65 -10.68 -26.49
CA GLY A 691 -15.17 -11.70 -25.56
C GLY A 691 -16.17 -12.83 -25.34
N ALA A 692 -15.66 -14.04 -25.12
CA ALA A 692 -16.43 -15.29 -24.98
C ALA A 692 -17.40 -15.27 -23.79
N TRP A 693 -17.16 -14.40 -22.81
CA TRP A 693 -17.97 -14.24 -21.62
C TRP A 693 -18.56 -12.83 -21.57
N ARG A 694 -19.76 -12.67 -22.15
CA ARG A 694 -20.65 -11.58 -21.73
C ARG A 694 -21.55 -12.10 -20.63
N PHE A 695 -21.55 -11.43 -19.48
CA PHE A 695 -22.68 -11.52 -18.57
C PHE A 695 -23.81 -10.73 -19.22
N ALA A 696 -24.95 -11.36 -19.47
CA ALA A 696 -26.13 -10.65 -19.95
C ALA A 696 -26.59 -9.63 -18.88
N GLU A 697 -27.49 -8.69 -19.23
CA GLU A 697 -27.99 -7.68 -18.28
C GLU A 697 -28.59 -8.28 -16.98
N ASP A 698 -28.97 -9.55 -17.02
CA ASP A 698 -29.50 -10.33 -15.89
C ASP A 698 -28.42 -10.96 -14.99
N GLY A 699 -27.14 -10.80 -15.32
CA GLY A 699 -26.01 -11.33 -14.55
C GLY A 699 -25.74 -12.82 -14.76
N MET A 700 -26.40 -13.48 -15.72
CA MET A 700 -26.10 -14.87 -16.07
C MET A 700 -24.97 -14.94 -17.10
N PRO A 701 -24.02 -15.89 -16.98
CA PRO A 701 -23.05 -16.13 -18.02
C PRO A 701 -23.78 -16.60 -19.29
N SER A 702 -23.76 -15.78 -20.33
CA SER A 702 -24.17 -16.22 -21.66
C SER A 702 -23.01 -17.04 -22.23
N LEU A 703 -23.06 -18.36 -22.08
CA LEU A 703 -22.27 -19.27 -22.91
C LEU A 703 -22.80 -19.14 -24.34
N ALA A 704 -22.25 -18.19 -25.10
CA ALA A 704 -22.47 -18.18 -26.53
C ALA A 704 -21.77 -19.42 -27.08
N ASN A 705 -22.54 -20.40 -27.55
CA ASN A 705 -22.04 -21.67 -28.05
C ASN A 705 -21.10 -21.55 -29.28
N ASP A 706 -20.91 -20.34 -29.83
CA ASP A 706 -20.23 -20.08 -31.09
C ASP A 706 -19.10 -19.03 -31.00
N ILE A 707 -18.53 -18.75 -29.82
CA ILE A 707 -17.35 -17.85 -29.73
C ILE A 707 -16.06 -18.67 -29.92
N GLU A 708 -15.68 -18.86 -31.17
CA GLU A 708 -14.31 -19.24 -31.58
C GLU A 708 -13.36 -18.03 -31.42
N THR A 709 -13.02 -17.64 -30.18
CA THR A 709 -11.75 -16.94 -29.94
C THR A 709 -10.66 -18.00 -29.82
N PRO A 710 -9.72 -18.12 -30.77
CA PRO A 710 -8.69 -19.15 -30.72
C PRO A 710 -7.55 -18.69 -29.81
N LEU A 711 -7.84 -18.49 -28.52
CA LEU A 711 -6.79 -18.47 -27.51
C LEU A 711 -6.28 -19.90 -27.36
N ASP A 712 -5.25 -20.23 -28.13
CA ASP A 712 -4.48 -21.46 -28.01
C ASP A 712 -3.13 -21.18 -27.33
N ALA A 713 -2.37 -22.24 -27.04
CA ALA A 713 -1.05 -22.12 -26.41
C ALA A 713 -0.08 -21.16 -27.15
N ARG A 714 -0.28 -20.90 -28.46
CA ARG A 714 0.54 -19.95 -29.23
C ARG A 714 0.30 -18.50 -28.85
N SER A 715 -0.90 -18.18 -28.35
CA SER A 715 -1.25 -16.85 -27.83
C SER A 715 -0.44 -16.51 -26.58
N PHE A 716 -0.21 -17.50 -25.72
CA PHE A 716 0.63 -17.41 -24.52
C PHE A 716 2.11 -17.30 -24.86
N ASP A 717 2.56 -18.08 -25.84
CA ASP A 717 3.92 -18.01 -26.33
C ASP A 717 4.25 -16.63 -26.92
N GLN A 718 3.28 -15.99 -27.59
CA GLN A 718 3.43 -14.62 -28.10
C GLN A 718 3.59 -13.61 -26.96
N TRP A 719 2.75 -13.66 -25.92
CA TRP A 719 2.92 -12.79 -24.75
C TRP A 719 4.26 -13.00 -24.08
N ARG A 720 4.66 -14.25 -23.87
CA ARG A 720 5.96 -14.57 -23.28
C ARG A 720 7.09 -14.00 -24.15
N ALA A 721 6.98 -14.08 -25.48
CA ALA A 721 7.95 -13.49 -26.40
C ALA A 721 7.96 -11.95 -26.34
N ASP A 722 6.81 -11.31 -26.21
CA ASP A 722 6.68 -9.86 -26.04
C ASP A 722 7.29 -9.42 -24.70
N LEU A 723 6.97 -10.13 -23.62
CA LEU A 723 7.52 -9.89 -22.28
C LEU A 723 9.02 -10.17 -22.23
N ASP A 724 9.51 -11.24 -22.86
CA ASP A 724 10.95 -11.51 -23.02
C ASP A 724 11.63 -10.35 -23.78
N THR A 725 10.98 -9.82 -24.81
CA THR A 725 11.50 -8.68 -25.58
C THR A 725 11.55 -7.42 -24.71
N MET A 726 10.51 -7.17 -23.92
CA MET A 726 10.46 -6.06 -22.98
C MET A 726 11.51 -6.20 -21.87
N LEU A 727 11.64 -7.39 -21.27
CA LEU A 727 12.63 -7.69 -20.24
C LEU A 727 14.04 -7.49 -20.80
N ARG A 728 14.38 -8.07 -21.96
CA ARG A 728 15.68 -7.83 -22.62
C ARG A 728 15.95 -6.35 -22.90
N SER A 729 14.93 -5.60 -23.30
CA SER A 729 15.05 -4.16 -23.54
C SER A 729 15.31 -3.40 -22.24
N ALA A 730 14.64 -3.78 -21.15
CA ALA A 730 14.83 -3.20 -19.83
C ALA A 730 16.14 -3.66 -19.17
N THR A 731 16.62 -4.87 -19.46
CA THR A 731 17.84 -5.47 -18.91
C THR A 731 18.77 -5.91 -20.06
N PRO A 732 19.50 -4.96 -20.68
CA PRO A 732 20.30 -5.25 -21.88
C PRO A 732 21.52 -6.17 -21.63
N LYS A 733 21.83 -6.47 -20.36
CA LYS A 733 22.83 -7.49 -19.97
C LYS A 733 22.10 -8.82 -19.70
N PRO A 734 22.70 -9.99 -20.05
CA PRO A 734 22.21 -11.29 -19.57
C PRO A 734 21.99 -11.23 -18.06
N MET A 735 20.90 -11.80 -17.52
CA MET A 735 20.46 -11.77 -16.12
C MET A 735 21.16 -10.74 -15.22
N THR A 736 20.45 -9.69 -14.79
CA THR A 736 21.07 -8.70 -13.91
C THR A 736 21.38 -9.33 -12.56
N VAL A 737 22.67 -9.56 -12.36
CA VAL A 737 23.21 -10.07 -11.11
C VAL A 737 23.43 -8.95 -10.13
N LEU A 738 23.34 -9.33 -8.88
CA LEU A 738 23.79 -8.54 -7.78
C LEU A 738 25.27 -8.21 -7.91
N SER A 739 25.60 -6.92 -7.95
CA SER A 739 26.97 -6.47 -8.19
C SER A 739 27.22 -5.15 -7.49
N SER A 740 28.46 -4.90 -7.09
CA SER A 740 28.87 -3.58 -6.64
C SER A 740 29.45 -2.81 -7.82
N PRO A 741 29.04 -1.54 -8.05
CA PRO A 741 29.67 -0.67 -9.05
C PRO A 741 31.19 -0.52 -8.87
N ARG A 742 31.71 -0.79 -7.66
CA ARG A 742 33.13 -0.65 -7.29
C ARG A 742 33.81 -1.99 -6.97
N GLY A 743 33.13 -3.12 -7.20
CA GLY A 743 33.67 -4.46 -6.94
C GLY A 743 33.71 -4.87 -5.46
N GLU A 744 33.02 -4.14 -4.58
CA GLU A 744 32.88 -4.48 -3.16
C GLU A 744 31.97 -5.71 -2.96
N PRO A 745 32.15 -6.50 -1.88
CA PRO A 745 31.21 -7.56 -1.51
C PRO A 745 29.79 -7.00 -1.36
N ARG A 746 28.80 -7.71 -1.90
CA ARG A 746 27.39 -7.34 -1.88
C ARG A 746 26.57 -8.51 -1.31
N GLU A 747 25.64 -8.20 -0.42
CA GLU A 747 24.67 -9.07 0.24
C GLU A 747 23.25 -8.45 0.28
N LEU A 748 22.17 -9.22 0.01
CA LEU A 748 20.76 -8.78 0.17
C LEU A 748 20.13 -9.79 1.09
N ALA A 749 19.55 -9.35 2.19
CA ALA A 749 18.57 -10.17 2.88
C ALA A 749 17.18 -9.80 2.38
N ILE A 750 16.41 -10.78 1.92
CA ILE A 750 15.00 -10.61 1.58
C ILE A 750 14.21 -11.39 2.63
N LEU A 751 13.49 -10.65 3.47
CA LEU A 751 12.75 -11.18 4.60
C LEU A 751 11.27 -11.10 4.28
N ARG A 752 10.60 -12.24 4.41
CA ARG A 752 9.17 -12.42 4.18
C ARG A 752 8.53 -12.87 5.46
N PHE A 753 7.37 -12.32 5.79
CA PHE A 753 6.71 -12.59 7.05
C PHE A 753 5.33 -13.18 6.84
N THR A 754 4.91 -13.99 7.79
CA THR A 754 3.56 -14.56 7.79
C THR A 754 2.53 -13.52 8.21
N SER A 755 1.26 -13.80 7.89
CA SER A 755 0.14 -13.00 8.33
C SER A 755 0.01 -12.99 9.87
N ALA A 756 -0.42 -11.85 10.41
CA ALA A 756 -0.81 -11.71 11.81
C ALA A 756 -2.27 -12.09 12.07
N ALA A 757 -3.02 -12.40 11.00
CA ALA A 757 -4.34 -12.99 11.02
C ALA A 757 -4.28 -14.52 10.82
N ASP A 758 -5.36 -15.22 11.18
CA ASP A 758 -5.49 -16.67 10.98
C ASP A 758 -5.85 -16.98 9.51
N LEU A 759 -4.96 -16.55 8.61
CA LEU A 759 -5.07 -16.61 7.15
C LEU A 759 -3.85 -17.26 6.48
N ALA A 760 -2.80 -17.56 7.26
CA ALA A 760 -1.60 -18.23 6.79
C ALA A 760 -1.84 -19.72 6.54
N SER A 761 -1.35 -20.23 5.41
CA SER A 761 -1.35 -21.66 5.08
C SER A 761 -0.13 -22.39 5.68
N GLN A 762 0.98 -21.69 5.89
CA GLN A 762 2.21 -22.21 6.50
C GLN A 762 1.92 -22.72 7.93
N LYS A 763 2.58 -23.80 8.36
CA LYS A 763 2.40 -24.37 9.71
C LYS A 763 3.68 -24.49 10.52
N TYR A 764 3.51 -24.55 11.83
CA TYR A 764 4.56 -24.91 12.80
C TYR A 764 3.97 -25.88 13.83
N GLU A 765 4.59 -27.06 13.96
CA GLU A 765 4.12 -28.13 14.85
C GLU A 765 2.63 -28.50 14.61
N GLY A 766 2.21 -28.51 13.35
CA GLY A 766 0.84 -28.78 12.93
C GLY A 766 -0.19 -27.66 13.16
N ALA A 767 0.19 -26.52 13.76
CA ALA A 767 -0.67 -25.34 13.94
C ALA A 767 -0.42 -24.29 12.83
N SER A 768 -1.46 -23.53 12.45
CA SER A 768 -1.33 -22.41 11.50
C SER A 768 -0.30 -21.39 12.02
N MET A 769 0.67 -21.03 11.19
CA MET A 769 1.75 -20.13 11.56
C MET A 769 1.33 -18.68 11.30
N PHE A 770 0.68 -18.05 12.29
CA PHE A 770 0.41 -16.62 12.29
C PHE A 770 0.93 -15.96 13.58
N GLY A 771 1.40 -14.72 13.47
CA GLY A 771 1.94 -13.98 14.61
C GLY A 771 2.81 -12.78 14.22
N TYR A 772 3.96 -12.65 14.86
CA TYR A 772 4.87 -11.51 14.63
C TYR A 772 6.33 -11.92 14.73
N THR A 773 7.21 -11.07 14.22
CA THR A 773 8.65 -11.30 14.25
C THR A 773 9.36 -10.18 15.02
N VAL A 774 10.36 -10.55 15.83
CA VAL A 774 11.32 -9.59 16.39
C VAL A 774 12.55 -9.58 15.49
N LEU A 775 12.86 -8.40 14.97
CA LEU A 775 14.05 -8.10 14.19
C LEU A 775 15.15 -7.67 15.15
N HIS A 776 16.27 -8.37 15.14
CA HIS A 776 17.45 -8.04 15.94
C HIS A 776 18.46 -7.31 15.09
N VAL A 777 18.59 -6.00 15.33
CA VAL A 777 19.59 -5.15 14.68
C VAL A 777 20.85 -5.17 15.53
N THR A 778 21.90 -5.81 15.00
CA THR A 778 23.18 -5.96 15.69
C THR A 778 24.34 -5.60 14.78
N LYS A 779 25.47 -5.23 15.36
CA LYS A 779 26.70 -4.89 14.65
C LYS A 779 27.59 -6.12 14.55
N GLN A 780 27.88 -6.55 13.33
CA GLN A 780 28.84 -7.64 13.09
C GLN A 780 30.14 -7.13 12.49
N THR A 781 30.06 -6.37 11.39
CA THR A 781 31.23 -5.88 10.64
C THR A 781 31.29 -4.36 10.59
N ASP A 782 30.58 -3.72 9.66
CA ASP A 782 30.69 -2.31 9.31
C ASP A 782 29.57 -1.45 9.91
N ALA A 783 28.31 -1.85 9.68
CA ALA A 783 27.11 -1.18 10.18
C ALA A 783 26.22 -2.19 10.92
N PRO A 784 25.41 -1.73 11.89
CA PRO A 784 24.30 -2.51 12.43
C PRO A 784 23.30 -2.89 11.34
N ARG A 785 22.84 -4.15 11.35
CA ARG A 785 21.89 -4.69 10.36
C ARG A 785 20.98 -5.69 11.04
N ILE A 786 19.86 -6.03 10.39
CA ILE A 786 19.04 -7.14 10.83
C ILE A 786 19.82 -8.44 10.61
N ASN A 787 20.34 -9.02 11.68
CA ASN A 787 21.19 -10.21 11.62
C ASN A 787 20.56 -11.44 12.28
N ARG A 788 19.39 -11.27 12.91
CA ARG A 788 18.67 -12.35 13.56
C ARG A 788 17.19 -12.05 13.64
N LEU A 789 16.39 -13.11 13.56
CA LEU A 789 14.94 -13.07 13.58
C LEU A 789 14.44 -13.97 14.71
N THR A 790 13.51 -13.48 15.53
CA THR A 790 12.77 -14.33 16.48
C THR A 790 11.31 -14.37 16.08
N TYR A 791 10.84 -15.54 15.67
CA TYR A 791 9.45 -15.74 15.29
C TYR A 791 8.58 -16.04 16.52
N PHE A 792 7.41 -15.43 16.57
CA PHE A 792 6.38 -15.69 17.56
C PHE A 792 5.11 -16.19 16.87
N ILE A 793 4.50 -17.23 17.42
CA ILE A 793 3.24 -17.81 16.95
C ILE A 793 2.13 -17.55 17.97
N HIS A 794 0.92 -17.26 17.50
CA HIS A 794 -0.26 -17.18 18.36
C HIS A 794 -0.55 -18.54 19.04
N ARG A 795 -0.77 -18.54 20.35
CA ARG A 795 -1.06 -19.72 21.16
C ARG A 795 -2.42 -19.63 21.88
N GLY A 796 -3.22 -18.62 21.58
CA GLY A 796 -4.50 -18.33 22.23
C GLY A 796 -4.70 -16.84 22.49
N VAL A 797 -5.83 -16.51 23.10
CA VAL A 797 -6.23 -15.12 23.38
C VAL A 797 -5.14 -14.40 24.16
N GLY A 798 -4.59 -13.32 23.59
CA GLY A 798 -3.50 -12.52 24.17
C GLY A 798 -2.19 -13.28 24.45
N ALA A 799 -1.97 -14.47 23.87
CA ALA A 799 -0.83 -15.33 24.18
C ALA A 799 -0.02 -15.68 22.92
N PHE A 800 1.28 -15.41 22.96
CA PHE A 800 2.22 -15.75 21.90
C PHE A 800 3.36 -16.61 22.45
N GLY A 801 3.75 -17.62 21.67
CA GLY A 801 4.87 -18.49 21.98
C GLY A 801 6.04 -18.20 21.06
N LYS A 802 7.24 -18.13 21.61
CA LYS A 802 8.46 -18.12 20.81
C LYS A 802 8.58 -19.44 20.03
N VAL A 803 8.73 -19.36 18.72
CA VAL A 803 8.98 -20.48 17.82
C VAL A 803 10.47 -20.80 17.84
N ALA A 804 11.28 -19.89 17.30
CA ALA A 804 12.71 -20.07 17.20
C ALA A 804 13.41 -18.70 17.05
N THR A 805 14.73 -18.73 17.13
CA THR A 805 15.57 -17.60 16.79
C THR A 805 16.59 -18.06 15.78
N VAL A 806 16.60 -17.44 14.61
CA VAL A 806 17.48 -17.80 13.50
C VAL A 806 18.41 -16.64 13.18
N ASP A 807 19.66 -16.95 12.89
CA ASP A 807 20.59 -15.96 12.38
C ASP A 807 20.41 -15.79 10.87
N VAL A 808 20.54 -14.55 10.41
CA VAL A 808 20.62 -14.21 8.98
C VAL A 808 22.09 -14.29 8.60
N ASP A 809 22.54 -15.46 8.10
CA ASP A 809 23.92 -15.65 7.63
C ASP A 809 24.15 -14.85 6.34
N ARG A 810 24.57 -13.59 6.49
CA ARG A 810 24.81 -12.66 5.39
C ARG A 810 26.06 -12.97 4.57
N THR A 811 26.77 -14.08 4.85
CA THR A 811 28.01 -14.47 4.14
C THR A 811 27.80 -15.56 3.09
N LYS A 812 26.59 -16.12 3.00
CA LYS A 812 26.27 -17.20 2.08
C LYS A 812 25.00 -16.88 1.30
N SER A 813 24.95 -17.43 0.09
CA SER A 813 23.74 -17.42 -0.71
C SER A 813 22.86 -18.59 -0.29
N PHE A 814 21.56 -18.36 -0.14
CA PHE A 814 20.56 -19.41 -0.01
C PHE A 814 19.17 -18.87 -0.35
N THR A 815 18.36 -19.71 -0.98
CA THR A 815 17.00 -19.40 -1.41
C THR A 815 15.96 -19.79 -0.34
N THR A 816 14.71 -19.38 -0.55
CA THR A 816 13.59 -19.65 0.37
C THR A 816 13.45 -21.12 0.79
N ARG A 817 13.68 -22.08 -0.13
CA ARG A 817 13.49 -23.52 0.10
C ARG A 817 14.79 -24.31 0.24
N ASP A 818 15.94 -23.64 0.32
CA ASP A 818 17.23 -24.31 0.48
C ASP A 818 17.25 -25.13 1.79
N PRO A 819 17.64 -26.42 1.78
CA PRO A 819 17.75 -27.22 3.00
C PRO A 819 18.68 -26.62 4.07
N ALA A 820 19.66 -25.80 3.69
CA ALA A 820 20.55 -25.09 4.61
C ALA A 820 19.93 -23.81 5.20
N ASN A 821 18.80 -23.35 4.66
CA ASN A 821 18.10 -22.15 5.14
C ASN A 821 17.46 -22.43 6.50
N PRO A 822 17.85 -21.70 7.57
CA PRO A 822 17.34 -21.96 8.90
C PRO A 822 15.84 -21.64 9.05
N ALA A 823 15.27 -20.74 8.23
CA ALA A 823 13.83 -20.48 8.25
C ALA A 823 13.05 -21.62 7.57
N ALA A 824 13.58 -22.16 6.46
CA ALA A 824 12.95 -23.26 5.73
C ALA A 824 12.81 -24.54 6.56
N GLN A 825 13.76 -24.78 7.48
CA GLN A 825 13.76 -25.94 8.38
C GLN A 825 12.71 -25.86 9.50
N LEU A 826 12.16 -24.67 9.78
CA LEU A 826 11.22 -24.48 10.89
C LEU A 826 9.77 -24.76 10.49
N PHE A 827 9.41 -24.43 9.26
CA PHE A 827 8.01 -24.34 8.84
C PHE A 827 7.62 -25.43 7.86
N GLU A 828 6.39 -25.89 7.98
CA GLU A 828 5.76 -26.77 6.99
C GLU A 828 5.13 -25.90 5.90
N TRP A 829 5.54 -26.15 4.66
CA TRP A 829 5.15 -25.41 3.45
C TRP A 829 4.04 -26.14 2.67
#